data_AF-A0A495SU28-F1
#
_entry.id   AF-A0A495SU28-F1
#
_cell.length_a   1.000
_cell.length_b   1.000
_cell.length_c   1.000
_cell.angle_alpha   90.00
_cell.angle_beta   90.00
_cell.angle_gamma   90.00
#
_symmetry.space_group_name_H-M   'P 1'
#
loop_
_entity.id
_entity.type
_entity.pdbx_description
1 polymer ?
#
loop_
_entity_poly.entity_id
_entity_poly.type
_entity_poly.pdbx_seq_one_letter_code
_entity_poly.pdbx_strand_id
1 'polypeptide(L)'
;MDRKTYTAELAGLRELRAGITAAEKAVAAAQKELDKLTAQRARRVTGLAGYEGAKADAIAKAGGLSVADVVRLAPVLDPTPASVRAAAAAAVEAEAEVEVEVEVEVEVEVEEQSAAQPIAPAVKAAEPPSEPAADTSADTSADMSAESAVSVASVATVAPVVAAEPPQPPYPPPHPVPEAAPRELPTVPDGAAGARFEAVTTGLVSKRPNFTQQARATVFLDAATGELAVRDRVVRVDLGARTPGEILDAVLADAPGTERIYLTAGAPWHDGAERYATLKDAVAAWLNTPSERWTTAVGSGRDKLAGHFVHQRQPVGRYAPSAAPDSGATELRSIGEWFDPDGADVVTCREAFRLLWQALRRHWDDAVLMGSPSQTGRDLWSRTVPVKGRFAGGYPVLSEELRGLLHATGGQGRTELILPPRVPAELPALVEYDRTFAYAKHLWKSPVGTPQRITAARFAAMTEQEQTKALMSCSHWNVRVTVPAGWNHVGLLPAPVTGDRAWVYPSEPGATFTTWAGGAEVHLALANHVAPWRIEVLGGLVWEDGKPLDEWGKRLKAAWADLTHLSTAHADERQRTAAYLASRAVRAVLLFGLGGFAQRPRLVSGTTPVGEALPPGVEILGQDAAVVTWQRQAGFSRDPYAHPEWAAYVWSGARAALLDMKYRQGREVVGVAGALHARPGTVVYFGTDGIALTERQPWPYRGEPGDYLLKGHLTGPVPHPTSQEQYLALRTQGRAELARTAGDR
;
A
#
# COMPACT_ATOMS: atom_id res chain seq x y z
N MET A 1 39.88 0.33 -42.87
CA MET A 1 39.52 1.76 -42.85
C MET A 1 40.70 2.51 -42.25
N ASP A 2 41.18 3.58 -42.88
CA ASP A 2 42.28 4.38 -42.32
C ASP A 2 41.78 5.42 -41.29
N ARG A 3 42.71 6.06 -40.57
CA ARG A 3 42.41 7.02 -39.51
C ARG A 3 41.68 8.28 -40.03
N LYS A 4 41.94 8.69 -41.27
CA LYS A 4 41.31 9.86 -41.90
C LYS A 4 39.86 9.53 -42.25
N THR A 5 39.60 8.38 -42.87
CA THR A 5 38.24 7.88 -43.14
C THR A 5 37.46 7.69 -41.84
N TYR A 6 38.03 7.06 -40.81
CA TYR A 6 37.37 6.88 -39.51
C TYR A 6 36.99 8.21 -38.85
N THR A 7 37.84 9.23 -38.96
CA THR A 7 37.53 10.57 -38.41
C THR A 7 36.44 11.28 -39.21
N ALA A 8 36.37 11.07 -40.53
CA ALA A 8 35.29 11.58 -41.38
C ALA A 8 33.93 10.90 -41.09
N GLU A 9 33.90 9.57 -40.94
CA GLU A 9 32.69 8.84 -40.51
C GLU A 9 32.18 9.32 -39.14
N LEU A 10 33.08 9.55 -38.19
CA LEU A 10 32.72 10.15 -36.90
C LEU A 10 32.19 11.59 -37.01
N ALA A 11 32.54 12.34 -38.05
CA ALA A 11 31.94 13.65 -38.32
C ALA A 11 30.52 13.48 -38.88
N GLY A 12 30.35 12.62 -39.90
CA GLY A 12 29.05 12.27 -40.47
C GLY A 12 28.05 11.74 -39.43
N LEU A 13 28.49 10.90 -38.49
CA LEU A 13 27.66 10.42 -37.38
C LEU A 13 27.22 11.53 -36.40
N ARG A 14 28.00 12.61 -36.25
CA ARG A 14 27.61 13.77 -35.43
C ARG A 14 26.56 14.62 -36.13
N GLU A 15 26.70 14.83 -37.43
CA GLU A 15 25.70 15.52 -38.26
C GLU A 15 24.40 14.72 -38.33
N LEU A 16 24.48 13.41 -38.57
CA LEU A 16 23.33 12.50 -38.55
C LEU A 16 22.63 12.50 -37.19
N ARG A 17 23.38 12.49 -36.08
CA ARG A 17 22.83 12.65 -34.73
C ARG A 17 22.10 13.99 -34.55
N ALA A 18 22.61 15.09 -35.11
CA ALA A 18 21.94 16.39 -35.04
C ALA A 18 20.62 16.37 -35.85
N GLY A 19 20.63 15.78 -37.05
CA GLY A 19 19.44 15.56 -37.87
C GLY A 19 18.37 14.71 -37.18
N ILE A 20 18.78 13.57 -36.60
CA ILE A 20 17.90 12.69 -35.80
C ILE A 20 17.32 13.46 -34.60
N THR A 21 18.13 14.22 -33.86
CA THR A 21 17.66 14.99 -32.70
C THR A 21 16.63 16.05 -33.10
N ALA A 22 16.82 16.70 -34.26
CA ALA A 22 15.85 17.65 -34.81
C ALA A 22 14.55 16.97 -35.24
N ALA A 23 14.63 15.80 -35.88
CA ALA A 23 13.46 15.00 -36.26
C ALA A 23 12.69 14.47 -35.03
N GLU A 24 13.37 13.90 -34.03
CA GLU A 24 12.78 13.48 -32.74
C GLU A 24 12.02 14.64 -32.08
N LYS A 25 12.60 15.85 -32.08
CA LYS A 25 11.95 17.07 -31.54
C LYS A 25 10.72 17.49 -32.36
N ALA A 26 10.78 17.40 -33.69
CA ALA A 26 9.66 17.72 -34.56
C ALA A 26 8.50 16.72 -34.37
N VAL A 27 8.79 15.42 -34.27
CA VAL A 27 7.80 14.37 -33.96
C VAL A 27 7.19 14.59 -32.58
N ALA A 28 7.98 14.88 -31.55
CA ALA A 28 7.46 15.16 -30.21
C ALA A 28 6.56 16.41 -30.15
N ALA A 29 6.87 17.45 -30.94
CA ALA A 29 6.03 18.63 -31.06
C ALA A 29 4.72 18.33 -31.81
N ALA A 30 4.79 17.57 -32.91
CA ALA A 30 3.62 17.15 -33.69
C ALA A 30 2.69 16.23 -32.87
N GLN A 31 3.24 15.26 -32.13
CA GLN A 31 2.47 14.39 -31.24
C GLN A 31 1.75 15.20 -30.16
N LYS A 32 2.45 16.14 -29.50
CA LYS A 32 1.84 16.99 -28.48
C LYS A 32 0.66 17.83 -29.01
N GLU A 33 0.74 18.31 -30.25
CA GLU A 33 -0.37 19.04 -30.86
C GLU A 33 -1.49 18.09 -31.30
N LEU A 34 -1.19 16.89 -31.80
CA LEU A 34 -2.16 15.84 -32.10
C LEU A 34 -2.93 15.39 -30.83
N ASP A 35 -2.24 15.21 -29.70
CA ASP A 35 -2.85 14.87 -28.41
C ASP A 35 -3.81 15.98 -27.96
N LYS A 36 -3.39 17.24 -28.09
CA LYS A 36 -4.21 18.43 -27.79
C LYS A 36 -5.45 18.52 -28.68
N LEU A 37 -5.31 18.31 -29.98
CA LEU A 37 -6.44 18.29 -30.93
C LEU A 37 -7.37 17.09 -30.66
N THR A 38 -6.83 15.94 -30.31
CA THR A 38 -7.60 14.74 -29.94
C THR A 38 -8.40 14.96 -28.65
N ALA A 39 -7.80 15.58 -27.63
CA ALA A 39 -8.48 15.95 -26.40
C ALA A 39 -9.56 17.03 -26.63
N GLN A 40 -9.33 17.99 -27.52
CA GLN A 40 -10.36 18.96 -27.93
C GLN A 40 -11.52 18.29 -28.68
N ARG A 41 -11.22 17.35 -29.58
CA ARG A 41 -12.24 16.53 -30.27
C ARG A 41 -13.08 15.74 -29.26
N ALA A 42 -12.44 15.04 -28.32
CA ALA A 42 -13.14 14.29 -27.28
C ALA A 42 -14.10 15.17 -26.47
N ARG A 43 -13.65 16.33 -25.99
CA ARG A 43 -14.51 17.30 -25.28
C ARG A 43 -15.69 17.79 -26.11
N ARG A 44 -15.52 18.00 -27.42
CA ARG A 44 -16.61 18.37 -28.33
C ARG A 44 -17.61 17.23 -28.53
N VAL A 45 -17.14 15.98 -28.63
CA VAL A 45 -18.01 14.79 -28.71
C VAL A 45 -18.85 14.65 -27.44
N THR A 46 -18.25 14.74 -26.26
CA THR A 46 -18.97 14.70 -24.97
C THR A 46 -19.93 15.88 -24.82
N GLY A 47 -19.55 17.09 -25.27
CA GLY A 47 -20.44 18.26 -25.25
C GLY A 47 -21.65 18.16 -26.18
N LEU A 48 -21.49 17.55 -27.36
CA LEU A 48 -22.60 17.29 -28.29
C LEU A 48 -23.61 16.28 -27.74
N ALA A 49 -23.21 15.40 -26.83
CA ALA A 49 -24.09 14.44 -26.19
C ALA A 49 -25.14 15.06 -25.24
N GLY A 50 -24.98 16.35 -24.88
CA GLY A 50 -25.98 17.11 -24.14
C GLY A 50 -27.14 17.67 -24.98
N TYR A 51 -27.15 17.43 -26.31
CA TYR A 51 -28.25 17.81 -27.18
C TYR A 51 -29.19 16.62 -27.40
N GLU A 52 -30.48 16.79 -27.11
CA GLU A 52 -31.50 15.74 -27.15
C GLU A 52 -31.64 15.04 -28.52
N GLY A 53 -31.37 15.75 -29.61
CA GLY A 53 -31.37 15.20 -30.97
C GLY A 53 -30.02 14.61 -31.43
N ALA A 54 -29.03 14.46 -30.55
CA ALA A 54 -27.70 13.96 -30.91
C ALA A 54 -27.74 12.47 -31.29
N LYS A 55 -27.00 12.10 -32.34
CA LYS A 55 -26.86 10.70 -32.80
C LYS A 55 -25.39 10.32 -32.96
N ALA A 56 -25.02 9.14 -32.49
CA ALA A 56 -23.63 8.68 -32.50
C ALA A 56 -23.05 8.51 -33.91
N ASP A 57 -23.86 8.13 -34.90
CA ASP A 57 -23.44 7.98 -36.31
C ASP A 57 -23.07 9.33 -36.95
N ALA A 58 -23.89 10.36 -36.74
CA ALA A 58 -23.65 11.72 -37.20
C ALA A 58 -22.38 12.31 -36.55
N ILE A 59 -22.22 12.10 -35.24
CA ILE A 59 -21.06 12.59 -34.48
C ILE A 59 -19.78 11.81 -34.84
N ALA A 60 -19.87 10.49 -35.07
CA ALA A 60 -18.75 9.66 -35.52
C ALA A 60 -18.22 10.12 -36.88
N LYS A 61 -19.14 10.31 -37.84
CA LYS A 61 -18.84 10.84 -39.18
C LYS A 61 -18.21 12.23 -39.12
N ALA A 62 -18.75 13.15 -38.31
CA ALA A 62 -18.21 14.51 -38.16
C ALA A 62 -16.87 14.56 -37.41
N GLY A 63 -16.64 13.64 -36.48
CA GLY A 63 -15.42 13.56 -35.67
C GLY A 63 -14.27 12.78 -36.31
N GLY A 64 -14.52 12.01 -37.37
CA GLY A 64 -13.53 11.04 -37.88
C GLY A 64 -13.23 9.96 -36.84
N LEU A 65 -14.30 9.37 -36.30
CA LEU A 65 -14.30 8.34 -35.25
C LEU A 65 -15.20 7.17 -35.68
N SER A 66 -15.06 6.01 -35.07
CA SER A 66 -16.12 4.98 -35.16
C SER A 66 -17.27 5.31 -34.22
N VAL A 67 -18.45 4.72 -34.46
CA VAL A 67 -19.59 4.80 -33.53
C VAL A 67 -19.19 4.27 -32.14
N ALA A 68 -18.43 3.18 -32.08
CA ALA A 68 -17.91 2.63 -30.83
C ALA A 68 -16.99 3.60 -30.07
N ASP A 69 -16.18 4.42 -30.77
CA ASP A 69 -15.35 5.44 -30.13
C ASP A 69 -16.19 6.62 -29.61
N VAL A 70 -17.26 7.01 -30.32
CA VAL A 70 -18.20 8.03 -29.85
C VAL A 70 -18.95 7.54 -28.61
N VAL A 71 -19.47 6.31 -28.61
CA VAL A 71 -20.13 5.71 -27.45
C VAL A 71 -19.14 5.57 -26.28
N ARG A 72 -17.86 5.26 -26.52
CA ARG A 72 -16.84 5.24 -25.46
C ARG A 72 -16.56 6.63 -24.86
N LEU A 73 -16.71 7.71 -25.63
CA LEU A 73 -16.52 9.10 -25.20
C LEU A 73 -17.81 9.77 -24.65
N ALA A 74 -18.96 9.20 -24.98
CA ALA A 74 -20.29 9.66 -24.61
C ALA A 74 -21.30 8.48 -24.60
N PRO A 75 -21.32 7.66 -23.53
CA PRO A 75 -22.12 6.43 -23.48
C PRO A 75 -23.64 6.63 -23.65
N VAL A 76 -24.14 7.82 -23.30
CA VAL A 76 -25.56 8.21 -23.48
C VAL A 76 -26.01 8.22 -24.95
N LEU A 77 -25.07 8.20 -25.91
CA LEU A 77 -25.34 8.16 -27.34
C LEU A 77 -25.36 6.72 -27.91
N ASP A 78 -25.27 5.68 -27.08
CA ASP A 78 -25.36 4.28 -27.50
C ASP A 78 -26.66 4.03 -28.31
N PRO A 79 -26.56 3.73 -29.62
CA PRO A 79 -27.72 3.51 -30.46
C PRO A 79 -28.37 2.12 -30.24
N THR A 80 -27.81 1.28 -29.38
CA THR A 80 -28.33 -0.07 -29.11
C THR A 80 -29.68 0.02 -28.38
N PRO A 81 -30.78 -0.51 -28.97
CA PRO A 81 -32.09 -0.47 -28.33
C PRO A 81 -32.08 -1.20 -26.98
N ALA A 82 -32.84 -0.70 -26.00
CA ALA A 82 -32.91 -1.30 -24.68
C ALA A 82 -33.36 -2.78 -24.72
N SER A 83 -34.22 -3.15 -25.66
CA SER A 83 -34.63 -4.54 -25.92
C SER A 83 -33.47 -5.42 -26.43
N VAL A 84 -32.53 -4.87 -27.21
CA VAL A 84 -31.34 -5.60 -27.69
C VAL A 84 -30.31 -5.74 -26.58
N ARG A 85 -30.17 -4.74 -25.69
CA ARG A 85 -29.34 -4.87 -24.48
C ARG A 85 -29.90 -5.91 -23.51
N ALA A 86 -31.22 -5.94 -23.32
CA ALA A 86 -31.90 -6.97 -22.54
C ALA A 86 -31.77 -8.36 -23.18
N ALA A 87 -31.94 -8.48 -24.50
CA ALA A 87 -31.77 -9.74 -25.22
C ALA A 87 -30.31 -10.24 -25.22
N ALA A 88 -29.31 -9.36 -25.23
CA ALA A 88 -27.91 -9.75 -25.10
C ALA A 88 -27.57 -10.24 -23.68
N ALA A 89 -28.20 -9.68 -22.63
CA ALA A 89 -28.09 -10.20 -21.27
C ALA A 89 -28.79 -11.57 -21.14
N ALA A 90 -30.04 -11.67 -21.63
CA ALA A 90 -30.81 -12.91 -21.60
C ALA A 90 -30.23 -14.03 -22.49
N ALA A 91 -29.51 -13.71 -23.56
CA ALA A 91 -28.80 -14.70 -24.37
C ALA A 91 -27.60 -15.32 -23.62
N VAL A 92 -26.93 -14.54 -22.76
CA VAL A 92 -25.84 -15.03 -21.89
C VAL A 92 -26.40 -15.87 -20.73
N GLU A 93 -27.63 -15.62 -20.28
CA GLU A 93 -28.35 -16.52 -19.36
C GLU A 93 -28.84 -17.79 -20.08
N ALA A 94 -29.37 -17.69 -21.31
CA ALA A 94 -29.89 -18.84 -22.06
C ALA A 94 -28.78 -19.78 -22.58
N GLU A 95 -27.61 -19.27 -22.98
CA GLU A 95 -26.45 -20.13 -23.30
C GLU A 95 -25.93 -20.88 -22.06
N ALA A 96 -26.21 -20.40 -20.84
CA ALA A 96 -25.88 -21.10 -19.60
C ALA A 96 -26.92 -22.17 -19.17
N GLU A 97 -28.17 -22.07 -19.62
CA GLU A 97 -29.20 -23.09 -19.36
C GLU A 97 -29.20 -24.22 -20.39
N VAL A 98 -28.92 -23.93 -21.68
CA VAL A 98 -28.96 -24.93 -22.76
C VAL A 98 -27.81 -25.96 -22.68
N GLU A 99 -26.68 -25.63 -22.05
CA GLU A 99 -25.56 -26.58 -21.88
C GLU A 99 -25.81 -27.65 -20.78
N VAL A 100 -26.93 -27.56 -20.04
CA VAL A 100 -27.28 -28.49 -18.95
C VAL A 100 -28.28 -29.58 -19.37
N GLU A 101 -29.06 -29.37 -20.44
CA GLU A 101 -30.22 -30.23 -20.78
C GLU A 101 -30.02 -31.20 -21.96
N VAL A 102 -28.80 -31.32 -22.52
CA VAL A 102 -28.54 -32.13 -23.74
C VAL A 102 -28.08 -33.58 -23.44
N GLU A 103 -27.83 -33.95 -22.18
CA GLU A 103 -27.63 -35.35 -21.76
C GLU A 103 -28.83 -35.88 -20.94
N VAL A 104 -29.90 -36.33 -21.62
CA VAL A 104 -30.73 -37.54 -21.37
C VAL A 104 -31.77 -37.71 -22.50
N GLU A 105 -32.20 -38.95 -22.76
CA GLU A 105 -32.74 -39.45 -24.04
C GLU A 105 -34.24 -39.24 -24.38
N VAL A 106 -34.51 -38.98 -25.67
CA VAL A 106 -35.37 -39.72 -26.64
C VAL A 106 -36.89 -40.02 -26.33
N GLU A 107 -37.74 -39.50 -27.25
CA GLU A 107 -39.08 -39.95 -27.75
C GLU A 107 -40.44 -39.69 -27.02
N VAL A 108 -41.29 -38.93 -27.75
CA VAL A 108 -42.71 -39.20 -28.14
C VAL A 108 -43.92 -38.70 -27.30
N GLU A 109 -44.71 -37.85 -27.99
CA GLU A 109 -46.17 -37.55 -27.98
C GLU A 109 -46.97 -36.98 -26.76
N VAL A 110 -47.42 -35.72 -26.97
CA VAL A 110 -48.83 -35.22 -27.02
C VAL A 110 -49.72 -35.08 -25.75
N GLU A 111 -50.47 -33.96 -25.77
CA GLU A 111 -51.75 -33.60 -25.11
C GLU A 111 -51.81 -32.69 -23.84
N GLU A 112 -52.24 -31.45 -24.10
CA GLU A 112 -53.26 -30.63 -23.44
C GLU A 112 -53.39 -30.39 -21.90
N GLN A 113 -53.56 -29.08 -21.60
CA GLN A 113 -54.56 -28.47 -20.68
C GLN A 113 -54.33 -28.33 -19.15
N SER A 114 -54.19 -27.05 -18.75
CA SER A 114 -55.11 -26.31 -17.83
C SER A 114 -54.74 -25.99 -16.36
N ALA A 115 -54.78 -24.67 -16.09
CA ALA A 115 -55.37 -23.97 -14.94
C ALA A 115 -54.69 -23.80 -13.54
N ALA A 116 -54.65 -22.50 -13.17
CA ALA A 116 -55.03 -21.88 -11.89
C ALA A 116 -54.02 -21.72 -10.71
N GLN A 117 -53.91 -20.45 -10.28
CA GLN A 117 -53.44 -19.95 -8.97
C GLN A 117 -54.65 -19.89 -7.99
N PRO A 118 -54.64 -19.15 -6.83
CA PRO A 118 -53.58 -18.62 -5.95
C PRO A 118 -53.86 -18.89 -4.43
N ILE A 119 -53.12 -18.25 -3.50
CA ILE A 119 -53.58 -17.45 -2.30
C ILE A 119 -52.53 -17.43 -1.15
N ALA A 120 -52.42 -16.30 -0.44
CA ALA A 120 -51.52 -16.02 0.71
C ALA A 120 -52.34 -15.76 2.03
N PRO A 121 -51.99 -14.84 2.96
CA PRO A 121 -50.82 -14.69 3.87
C PRO A 121 -51.18 -14.65 5.40
N ALA A 122 -50.19 -14.60 6.32
CA ALA A 122 -50.37 -14.20 7.75
C ALA A 122 -49.10 -13.60 8.43
N VAL A 123 -49.17 -13.27 9.74
CA VAL A 123 -48.75 -11.92 10.26
C VAL A 123 -48.59 -11.81 11.82
N LYS A 124 -47.74 -10.87 12.32
CA LYS A 124 -47.57 -10.31 13.72
C LYS A 124 -46.89 -11.18 14.84
N ALA A 125 -46.35 -10.66 15.97
CA ALA A 125 -45.71 -9.37 16.37
C ALA A 125 -45.28 -9.34 17.88
N ALA A 126 -44.42 -8.36 18.25
CA ALA A 126 -44.31 -7.62 19.54
C ALA A 126 -43.42 -8.09 20.75
N GLU A 127 -42.96 -7.07 21.49
CA GLU A 127 -42.07 -6.96 22.69
C GLU A 127 -42.80 -6.02 23.73
N PRO A 128 -42.25 -5.49 24.86
CA PRO A 128 -41.20 -5.85 25.85
C PRO A 128 -41.82 -5.83 27.30
N PRO A 129 -41.31 -5.19 28.40
CA PRO A 129 -39.96 -4.93 28.98
C PRO A 129 -39.82 -5.26 30.51
N SER A 130 -38.60 -5.15 31.11
CA SER A 130 -38.40 -4.68 32.52
C SER A 130 -36.92 -4.53 32.98
N GLU A 131 -36.63 -3.42 33.68
CA GLU A 131 -35.49 -3.13 34.59
C GLU A 131 -36.03 -3.01 36.06
N PRO A 132 -35.30 -2.77 37.19
CA PRO A 132 -34.03 -1.98 37.36
C PRO A 132 -33.04 -2.42 38.51
N ALA A 133 -32.00 -1.60 38.77
CA ALA A 133 -31.44 -1.17 40.10
C ALA A 133 -29.90 -1.31 40.35
N ALA A 134 -29.35 -0.39 41.17
CA ALA A 134 -27.92 -0.13 41.48
C ALA A 134 -27.39 -0.93 42.72
N ASP A 135 -26.15 -0.84 43.27
CA ASP A 135 -25.35 0.38 43.60
C ASP A 135 -23.87 0.11 44.07
N THR A 136 -23.01 1.16 44.03
CA THR A 136 -21.78 1.48 44.86
C THR A 136 -20.43 0.69 44.90
N SER A 137 -19.33 1.35 44.44
CA SER A 137 -17.95 1.59 45.03
C SER A 137 -17.01 0.44 45.55
N ALA A 138 -15.65 0.51 45.54
CA ALA A 138 -14.60 1.40 44.97
C ALA A 138 -13.15 0.81 45.13
N ASP A 139 -12.15 1.37 44.41
CA ASP A 139 -10.65 1.30 44.58
C ASP A 139 -9.91 -0.07 44.47
N THR A 140 -8.67 -0.24 43.97
CA THR A 140 -7.61 0.64 43.37
C THR A 140 -6.71 -0.15 42.38
N SER A 141 -5.98 0.53 41.48
CA SER A 141 -4.68 0.22 40.77
C SER A 141 -4.00 -1.19 40.86
N ALA A 142 -3.25 -1.72 39.89
CA ALA A 142 -2.91 -1.35 38.48
C ALA A 142 -2.03 -2.48 37.83
N ASP A 143 -1.58 -2.24 36.59
CA ASP A 143 -0.47 -2.89 35.84
C ASP A 143 -0.81 -4.05 34.87
N MET A 144 -0.82 -3.75 33.56
CA MET A 144 -0.62 -4.71 32.47
C MET A 144 0.07 -4.05 31.27
N SER A 145 1.14 -4.69 30.78
CA SER A 145 1.92 -4.28 29.61
C SER A 145 1.15 -4.48 28.30
N ALA A 146 1.40 -3.61 27.32
CA ALA A 146 0.69 -3.62 26.03
C ALA A 146 1.42 -4.44 24.94
N GLU A 147 0.75 -5.45 24.40
CA GLU A 147 0.91 -5.88 23.01
C GLU A 147 -0.43 -5.74 22.25
N SER A 148 -0.36 -5.32 20.99
CA SER A 148 -1.53 -4.83 20.25
C SER A 148 -2.37 -5.95 19.63
N ALA A 149 -3.35 -6.45 20.37
CA ALA A 149 -4.52 -7.12 19.79
C ALA A 149 -5.47 -6.10 19.13
N VAL A 150 -6.33 -6.59 18.23
CA VAL A 150 -7.52 -5.87 17.74
C VAL A 150 -8.66 -6.88 17.73
N SER A 151 -9.63 -6.71 18.61
CA SER A 151 -10.76 -7.64 18.75
C SER A 151 -12.10 -6.96 18.48
N VAL A 152 -12.97 -7.62 17.72
CA VAL A 152 -14.39 -7.28 17.59
C VAL A 152 -15.17 -8.58 17.65
N ALA A 153 -15.91 -8.82 18.74
CA ALA A 153 -16.72 -10.02 18.92
C ALA A 153 -18.03 -9.72 19.65
N SER A 154 -19.08 -10.40 19.21
CA SER A 154 -20.46 -10.40 19.72
C SER A 154 -21.13 -11.68 19.20
N VAL A 155 -21.94 -12.46 19.92
CA VAL A 155 -22.30 -12.51 21.36
C VAL A 155 -22.67 -13.97 21.71
N ALA A 156 -22.32 -14.40 22.94
CA ALA A 156 -22.85 -15.52 23.75
C ALA A 156 -23.18 -16.91 23.14
N THR A 157 -22.56 -17.96 23.71
CA THR A 157 -23.30 -19.19 24.11
C THR A 157 -22.59 -19.96 25.24
N VAL A 158 -23.36 -20.27 26.30
CA VAL A 158 -23.22 -21.30 27.38
C VAL A 158 -21.81 -21.80 27.79
N ALA A 159 -21.47 -21.59 29.06
CA ALA A 159 -20.34 -22.23 29.75
C ALA A 159 -20.75 -23.51 30.51
N PRO A 160 -19.89 -24.55 30.54
CA PRO A 160 -19.92 -25.61 31.55
C PRO A 160 -18.78 -25.45 32.59
N VAL A 161 -19.03 -25.93 33.81
CA VAL A 161 -18.17 -25.79 34.99
C VAL A 161 -17.08 -26.87 35.04
N VAL A 162 -15.83 -26.50 35.33
CA VAL A 162 -14.78 -27.43 35.81
C VAL A 162 -13.98 -26.77 36.96
N ALA A 163 -13.45 -27.59 37.87
CA ALA A 163 -13.06 -27.24 39.23
C ALA A 163 -11.74 -26.43 39.36
N ALA A 164 -11.58 -25.78 40.52
CA ALA A 164 -10.41 -25.00 40.91
C ALA A 164 -9.21 -25.88 41.31
N GLU A 165 -8.00 -25.42 40.95
CA GLU A 165 -6.70 -25.99 41.32
C GLU A 165 -6.00 -25.10 42.38
N PRO A 166 -5.14 -25.64 43.29
CA PRO A 166 -4.62 -24.87 44.43
C PRO A 166 -3.60 -23.76 44.07
N PRO A 167 -3.49 -22.70 44.88
CA PRO A 167 -2.62 -21.56 44.58
C PRO A 167 -1.13 -21.88 44.76
N GLN A 168 -0.30 -21.43 43.81
CA GLN A 168 1.15 -21.42 43.92
C GLN A 168 1.66 -20.23 44.76
N PRO A 169 2.86 -20.34 45.39
CA PRO A 169 3.42 -19.27 46.22
C PRO A 169 3.81 -18.03 45.41
N PRO A 170 3.76 -16.81 46.00
CA PRO A 170 4.01 -15.57 45.28
C PRO A 170 5.48 -15.42 44.84
N TYR A 171 5.66 -14.94 43.61
CA TYR A 171 6.96 -14.55 43.06
C TYR A 171 7.54 -13.35 43.83
N PRO A 172 8.88 -13.22 43.92
CA PRO A 172 9.52 -12.03 44.47
C PRO A 172 9.17 -10.78 43.63
N PRO A 173 9.06 -9.60 44.25
CA PRO A 173 8.66 -8.38 43.54
C PRO A 173 9.68 -8.03 42.44
N PRO A 174 9.22 -7.56 41.26
CA PRO A 174 10.11 -7.17 40.18
C PRO A 174 11.01 -6.01 40.63
N HIS A 175 12.30 -6.11 40.31
CA HIS A 175 13.21 -4.98 40.47
C HIS A 175 12.76 -3.81 39.59
N PRO A 176 12.81 -2.56 40.07
CA PRO A 176 12.43 -1.41 39.27
C PRO A 176 13.32 -1.32 38.03
N VAL A 177 12.69 -1.38 36.85
CA VAL A 177 13.38 -1.21 35.57
C VAL A 177 13.91 0.23 35.52
N PRO A 178 15.23 0.45 35.39
CA PRO A 178 15.77 1.80 35.30
C PRO A 178 15.27 2.48 34.02
N GLU A 179 14.98 3.78 34.12
CA GLU A 179 14.53 4.63 33.02
C GLU A 179 15.52 4.56 31.85
N ALA A 180 15.15 3.81 30.82
CA ALA A 180 16.07 3.44 29.74
C ALA A 180 16.37 4.66 28.86
N ALA A 181 17.67 5.01 28.77
CA ALA A 181 18.13 6.17 28.02
C ALA A 181 17.66 6.17 26.55
N PRO A 182 17.38 7.35 25.95
CA PRO A 182 16.92 7.44 24.57
C PRO A 182 17.86 6.74 23.59
N ARG A 183 17.28 6.05 22.60
CA ARG A 183 18.04 5.35 21.54
C ARG A 183 18.99 6.31 20.82
N GLU A 184 20.29 6.06 20.93
CA GLU A 184 21.30 6.80 20.19
C GLU A 184 21.12 6.57 18.67
N LEU A 185 21.12 7.67 17.90
CA LEU A 185 21.02 7.60 16.44
C LEU A 185 22.42 7.50 15.83
N PRO A 186 22.61 6.69 14.77
CA PRO A 186 23.88 6.64 14.07
C PRO A 186 24.25 8.02 13.51
N THR A 187 25.51 8.40 13.70
CA THR A 187 26.11 9.62 13.14
C THR A 187 27.12 9.26 12.05
N VAL A 188 27.53 10.24 11.24
CA VAL A 188 28.60 10.04 10.26
C VAL A 188 29.94 10.39 10.94
N PRO A 189 30.87 9.44 11.14
CA PRO A 189 32.14 9.70 11.84
C PRO A 189 33.05 10.65 11.05
N ASP A 190 34.01 11.28 11.73
CA ASP A 190 35.01 12.12 11.05
C ASP A 190 36.12 11.33 10.36
N GLY A 191 36.84 12.02 9.47
CA GLY A 191 37.97 11.47 8.72
C GLY A 191 37.61 10.30 7.80
N ALA A 192 38.54 9.35 7.66
CA ALA A 192 38.45 8.24 6.70
C ALA A 192 37.30 7.26 6.96
N ALA A 193 36.79 7.19 8.20
CA ALA A 193 35.60 6.39 8.52
C ALA A 193 34.32 7.01 7.92
N GLY A 194 34.21 8.34 7.94
CA GLY A 194 33.11 9.09 7.34
C GLY A 194 32.98 8.92 5.83
N ALA A 195 34.09 8.76 5.12
CA ALA A 195 34.12 8.61 3.66
C ALA A 195 33.31 7.39 3.15
N ARG A 196 33.06 6.38 4.00
CA ARG A 196 32.20 5.24 3.66
C ARG A 196 30.73 5.65 3.48
N PHE A 197 30.29 6.73 4.13
CA PHE A 197 28.96 7.31 3.97
C PHE A 197 28.83 8.22 2.74
N GLU A 198 29.89 8.36 1.94
CA GLU A 198 29.89 9.04 0.64
C GLU A 198 30.14 8.07 -0.53
N ALA A 199 30.29 6.77 -0.22
CA ALA A 199 30.67 5.72 -1.16
C ALA A 199 29.48 4.95 -1.75
N VAL A 200 29.77 4.22 -2.83
CA VAL A 200 28.85 3.28 -3.51
C VAL A 200 29.35 1.84 -3.37
N THR A 201 28.43 0.89 -3.41
CA THR A 201 28.77 -0.53 -3.40
C THR A 201 29.43 -0.92 -4.73
N THR A 202 30.70 -1.31 -4.69
CA THR A 202 31.49 -1.65 -5.88
C THR A 202 30.79 -2.67 -6.78
N GLY A 203 30.68 -2.32 -8.07
CA GLY A 203 30.07 -3.15 -9.12
C GLY A 203 28.55 -3.33 -9.02
N LEU A 204 27.87 -2.61 -8.11
CA LEU A 204 26.42 -2.71 -7.92
C LEU A 204 25.71 -1.45 -8.42
N VAL A 205 24.92 -1.63 -9.48
CA VAL A 205 24.08 -0.61 -10.11
C VAL A 205 22.70 -1.21 -10.35
N SER A 206 21.65 -0.39 -10.33
CA SER A 206 20.33 -0.79 -10.80
C SER A 206 20.37 -1.14 -12.28
N LYS A 207 19.62 -2.16 -12.70
CA LYS A 207 19.66 -2.68 -14.07
C LYS A 207 18.26 -2.70 -14.68
N ARG A 208 18.20 -2.56 -16.00
CA ARG A 208 17.03 -3.04 -16.76
C ARG A 208 17.02 -4.58 -16.75
N PRO A 209 15.85 -5.22 -16.74
CA PRO A 209 15.77 -6.65 -16.98
C PRO A 209 16.24 -6.95 -18.41
N ASN A 210 16.99 -8.04 -18.56
CA ASN A 210 17.43 -8.61 -19.83
C ASN A 210 16.62 -9.85 -20.23
N PHE A 211 15.46 -10.03 -19.60
CA PHE A 211 14.52 -11.13 -19.76
C PHE A 211 13.09 -10.59 -19.69
N THR A 212 12.14 -11.31 -20.26
CA THR A 212 10.71 -10.99 -20.16
C THR A 212 10.11 -11.76 -18.99
N GLN A 213 9.31 -11.09 -18.15
CA GLN A 213 8.57 -11.76 -17.08
C GLN A 213 7.50 -12.69 -17.67
N GLN A 214 7.30 -13.85 -17.05
CA GLN A 214 6.21 -14.76 -17.38
C GLN A 214 5.07 -14.60 -16.38
N ALA A 215 3.83 -14.56 -16.87
CA ALA A 215 2.65 -14.59 -16.02
C ALA A 215 2.52 -15.98 -15.37
N ARG A 216 2.21 -16.01 -14.07
CA ARG A 216 1.99 -17.25 -13.32
C ARG A 216 0.52 -17.61 -13.26
N ALA A 217 0.18 -18.88 -13.42
CA ALA A 217 -1.20 -19.37 -13.35
C ALA A 217 -1.82 -19.03 -11.99
N THR A 218 -2.84 -18.18 -11.97
CA THR A 218 -3.40 -17.56 -10.75
C THR A 218 -4.90 -17.78 -10.68
N VAL A 219 -5.41 -18.19 -9.52
CA VAL A 219 -6.84 -18.34 -9.20
C VAL A 219 -7.20 -17.59 -7.92
N PHE A 220 -8.50 -17.39 -7.69
CA PHE A 220 -9.04 -16.65 -6.55
C PHE A 220 -10.03 -17.55 -5.79
N LEU A 221 -9.83 -17.72 -4.49
CA LEU A 221 -10.60 -18.62 -3.63
C LEU A 221 -11.15 -17.87 -2.43
N ASP A 222 -12.46 -17.96 -2.21
CA ASP A 222 -13.06 -17.64 -0.92
C ASP A 222 -12.87 -18.85 0.00
N ALA A 223 -12.14 -18.70 1.12
CA ALA A 223 -11.94 -19.81 2.04
C ALA A 223 -13.10 -19.99 3.05
N ALA A 224 -13.96 -18.98 3.23
CA ALA A 224 -15.16 -19.10 4.06
C ALA A 224 -16.26 -19.89 3.34
N THR A 225 -16.44 -19.62 2.05
CA THR A 225 -17.52 -20.20 1.23
C THR A 225 -17.02 -21.14 0.13
N GLY A 226 -15.72 -21.40 -0.02
CA GLY A 226 -15.18 -22.38 -0.96
C GLY A 226 -15.47 -22.09 -2.44
N GLU A 227 -15.85 -20.85 -2.79
CA GLU A 227 -15.99 -20.42 -4.18
C GLU A 227 -14.63 -20.19 -4.81
N LEU A 228 -14.38 -20.81 -5.96
CA LEU A 228 -13.12 -20.77 -6.68
C LEU A 228 -13.35 -20.23 -8.10
N ALA A 229 -12.78 -19.06 -8.41
CA ALA A 229 -12.78 -18.51 -9.76
C ALA A 229 -11.63 -19.12 -10.59
N VAL A 230 -11.98 -20.00 -11.53
CA VAL A 230 -11.04 -20.71 -12.42
C VAL A 230 -11.26 -20.27 -13.85
N ARG A 231 -10.27 -19.61 -14.46
CA ARG A 231 -10.38 -19.00 -15.80
C ARG A 231 -11.63 -18.13 -15.92
N ASP A 232 -12.64 -18.62 -16.60
CA ASP A 232 -13.87 -17.92 -16.96
C ASP A 232 -15.01 -18.26 -15.98
N ARG A 233 -15.02 -19.49 -15.46
CA ARG A 233 -16.04 -20.06 -14.57
C ARG A 233 -15.80 -19.81 -13.07
N VAL A 234 -16.83 -20.04 -12.27
CA VAL A 234 -16.75 -20.22 -10.82
C VAL A 234 -17.17 -21.65 -10.50
N VAL A 235 -16.43 -22.33 -9.62
CA VAL A 235 -16.78 -23.65 -9.11
C VAL A 235 -16.80 -23.62 -7.58
N ARG A 236 -17.61 -24.47 -6.96
CA ARG A 236 -17.68 -24.64 -5.51
C ARG A 236 -16.85 -25.85 -5.12
N VAL A 237 -15.75 -25.64 -4.40
CA VAL A 237 -14.89 -26.72 -3.90
C VAL A 237 -15.16 -27.00 -2.44
N ASP A 238 -15.04 -28.26 -2.02
CA ASP A 238 -14.94 -28.60 -0.59
C ASP A 238 -13.49 -28.38 -0.13
N LEU A 239 -13.33 -27.72 1.00
CA LEU A 239 -12.03 -27.37 1.59
C LEU A 239 -11.70 -28.20 2.84
N GLY A 240 -12.58 -29.12 3.25
CA GLY A 240 -12.37 -29.95 4.44
C GLY A 240 -12.13 -29.10 5.70
N ALA A 241 -11.06 -29.41 6.44
CA ALA A 241 -10.64 -28.65 7.61
C ALA A 241 -9.88 -27.34 7.27
N ARG A 242 -9.84 -26.92 6.00
CA ARG A 242 -9.21 -25.68 5.51
C ARG A 242 -7.72 -25.58 5.83
N THR A 243 -7.06 -26.73 5.98
CA THR A 243 -5.61 -26.80 6.07
C THR A 243 -4.98 -26.40 4.72
N PRO A 244 -3.71 -25.94 4.69
CA PRO A 244 -3.04 -25.64 3.42
C PRO A 244 -3.04 -26.84 2.46
N GLY A 245 -2.88 -28.06 2.99
CA GLY A 245 -2.89 -29.29 2.19
C GLY A 245 -4.22 -29.52 1.49
N GLU A 246 -5.34 -29.49 2.23
CA GLU A 246 -6.67 -29.68 1.66
C GLU A 246 -7.05 -28.57 0.66
N ILE A 247 -6.66 -27.32 0.94
CA ILE A 247 -6.87 -26.19 0.02
C ILE A 247 -6.11 -26.42 -1.30
N LEU A 248 -4.85 -26.84 -1.24
CA LEU A 248 -4.07 -27.15 -2.43
C LEU A 248 -4.66 -28.34 -3.18
N ASP A 249 -5.08 -29.37 -2.45
CA ASP A 249 -5.67 -30.60 -2.99
C ASP A 249 -6.95 -30.33 -3.77
N ALA A 250 -7.88 -29.56 -3.19
CA ALA A 250 -9.13 -29.17 -3.81
C ALA A 250 -8.91 -28.26 -5.02
N VAL A 251 -8.12 -27.20 -4.87
CA VAL A 251 -7.90 -26.21 -5.95
C VAL A 251 -7.16 -26.81 -7.14
N LEU A 252 -6.20 -27.72 -6.92
CA LEU A 252 -5.44 -28.33 -8.02
C LEU A 252 -6.17 -29.49 -8.70
N ALA A 253 -7.25 -30.02 -8.12
CA ALA A 253 -8.17 -30.92 -8.82
C ALA A 253 -8.97 -30.15 -9.89
N ASP A 254 -9.55 -29.00 -9.53
CA ASP A 254 -10.36 -28.17 -10.44
C ASP A 254 -9.57 -27.24 -11.36
N ALA A 255 -8.35 -26.86 -10.95
CA ALA A 255 -7.45 -25.99 -11.69
C ALA A 255 -6.00 -26.53 -11.73
N PRO A 256 -5.74 -27.67 -12.41
CA PRO A 256 -4.40 -28.21 -12.56
C PRO A 256 -3.40 -27.20 -13.15
N GLY A 257 -2.17 -27.20 -12.63
CA GLY A 257 -1.12 -26.27 -13.04
C GLY A 257 -1.24 -24.87 -12.41
N THR A 258 -2.15 -24.64 -11.46
CA THR A 258 -2.20 -23.41 -10.66
C THR A 258 -0.91 -23.21 -9.87
N GLU A 259 -0.29 -22.05 -10.04
CA GLU A 259 0.94 -21.67 -9.33
C GLU A 259 0.69 -20.72 -8.16
N ARG A 260 -0.44 -20.02 -8.15
CA ARG A 260 -0.80 -19.06 -7.10
C ARG A 260 -2.30 -19.03 -6.83
N ILE A 261 -2.64 -19.06 -5.55
CA ILE A 261 -4.01 -18.99 -5.04
C ILE A 261 -4.09 -17.73 -4.17
N TYR A 262 -4.92 -16.78 -4.56
CA TYR A 262 -5.27 -15.64 -3.71
C TYR A 262 -6.53 -15.96 -2.91
N LEU A 263 -6.38 -16.03 -1.59
CA LEU A 263 -7.46 -16.18 -0.62
C LEU A 263 -8.14 -14.82 -0.43
N THR A 264 -9.42 -14.73 -0.79
CA THR A 264 -10.20 -13.47 -0.83
C THR A 264 -10.92 -13.19 0.49
N ALA A 265 -11.44 -14.22 1.14
CA ALA A 265 -12.11 -14.13 2.45
C ALA A 265 -11.83 -15.37 3.31
N GLY A 266 -12.45 -15.43 4.49
CA GLY A 266 -12.35 -16.54 5.46
C GLY A 266 -11.11 -16.52 6.34
N ALA A 267 -9.95 -16.09 5.82
CA ALA A 267 -8.70 -15.99 6.58
C ALA A 267 -8.37 -17.25 7.42
N PRO A 268 -8.30 -18.46 6.83
CA PRO A 268 -8.26 -19.75 7.54
C PRO A 268 -7.04 -19.91 8.46
N TRP A 269 -6.00 -19.11 8.24
CA TRP A 269 -4.84 -18.99 9.14
C TRP A 269 -5.14 -18.33 10.50
N HIS A 270 -6.39 -17.91 10.74
CA HIS A 270 -6.92 -17.44 12.03
C HIS A 270 -7.89 -18.43 12.68
N ASP A 271 -8.22 -19.55 12.03
CA ASP A 271 -9.15 -20.55 12.57
C ASP A 271 -8.56 -21.22 13.83
N GLY A 272 -9.20 -20.97 14.98
CA GLY A 272 -8.75 -21.45 16.28
C GLY A 272 -7.48 -20.74 16.81
N ALA A 273 -7.29 -19.46 16.46
CA ALA A 273 -6.15 -18.66 16.88
C ALA A 273 -6.10 -18.37 18.40
N GLU A 274 -7.22 -18.47 19.11
CA GLU A 274 -7.33 -18.30 20.56
C GLU A 274 -6.54 -19.33 21.38
N ARG A 275 -6.10 -20.42 20.74
CA ARG A 275 -5.23 -21.45 21.34
C ARG A 275 -3.75 -21.05 21.41
N TYR A 276 -3.39 -19.91 20.81
CA TYR A 276 -2.01 -19.45 20.69
C TYR A 276 -1.79 -18.11 21.41
N ALA A 277 -0.58 -17.90 21.95
CA ALA A 277 -0.25 -16.67 22.65
C ALA A 277 -0.28 -15.44 21.72
N THR A 278 0.08 -15.60 20.44
CA THR A 278 -0.02 -14.53 19.44
C THR A 278 -0.65 -15.01 18.12
N LEU A 279 -1.23 -14.07 17.37
CA LEU A 279 -1.69 -14.31 16.00
C LEU A 279 -0.55 -14.72 15.04
N LYS A 280 0.71 -14.40 15.37
CA LYS A 280 1.87 -14.81 14.57
C LYS A 280 2.11 -16.31 14.71
N ASP A 281 1.92 -16.86 15.91
CA ASP A 281 2.10 -18.27 16.21
C ASP A 281 0.96 -19.11 15.62
N ALA A 282 -0.28 -18.63 15.71
CA ALA A 282 -1.44 -19.26 15.05
C ALA A 282 -1.21 -19.37 13.53
N VAL A 283 -0.76 -18.29 12.89
CA VAL A 283 -0.42 -18.27 11.46
C VAL A 283 0.76 -19.21 11.15
N ALA A 284 1.78 -19.26 12.00
CA ALA A 284 2.92 -20.16 11.83
C ALA A 284 2.49 -21.64 11.94
N ALA A 285 1.60 -21.97 12.87
CA ALA A 285 1.07 -23.32 13.03
C ALA A 285 0.20 -23.73 11.84
N TRP A 286 -0.73 -22.88 11.40
CA TRP A 286 -1.54 -23.17 10.21
C TRP A 286 -0.67 -23.39 8.96
N LEU A 287 0.32 -22.52 8.74
CA LEU A 287 1.25 -22.63 7.60
C LEU A 287 2.00 -23.98 7.57
N ASN A 288 2.42 -24.49 8.72
CA ASN A 288 3.16 -25.74 8.86
C ASN A 288 2.26 -26.97 9.16
N THR A 289 0.94 -26.89 8.95
CA THR A 289 0.05 -28.03 9.17
C THR A 289 0.52 -29.27 8.38
N PRO A 290 0.74 -30.43 9.03
CA PRO A 290 1.24 -31.62 8.36
C PRO A 290 0.38 -32.07 7.17
N SER A 291 1.03 -32.52 6.10
CA SER A 291 0.38 -33.10 4.92
C SER A 291 1.22 -34.25 4.37
N GLU A 292 0.58 -35.33 3.95
CA GLU A 292 1.26 -36.42 3.24
C GLU A 292 1.63 -36.02 1.80
N ARG A 293 0.82 -35.16 1.17
CA ARG A 293 0.95 -34.80 -0.25
C ARG A 293 1.79 -33.55 -0.50
N TRP A 294 1.92 -32.67 0.51
CA TRP A 294 2.61 -31.39 0.40
C TRP A 294 3.73 -31.23 1.42
N THR A 295 4.83 -30.62 0.97
CA THR A 295 5.95 -30.20 1.81
C THR A 295 6.27 -28.73 1.58
N THR A 296 6.91 -28.09 2.55
CA THR A 296 7.33 -26.69 2.46
C THR A 296 8.35 -26.52 1.35
N ALA A 297 8.01 -25.72 0.33
CA ALA A 297 8.93 -25.44 -0.78
C ALA A 297 10.10 -24.58 -0.29
N VAL A 298 11.28 -25.20 -0.18
CA VAL A 298 12.53 -24.55 0.21
C VAL A 298 13.18 -23.83 -0.97
N GLY A 299 13.66 -22.60 -0.75
CA GLY A 299 14.28 -21.80 -1.81
C GLY A 299 15.60 -22.38 -2.36
N SER A 300 15.81 -22.25 -3.67
CA SER A 300 17.10 -22.59 -4.30
C SER A 300 18.20 -21.56 -3.95
N GLY A 301 19.43 -22.02 -3.69
CA GLY A 301 20.61 -21.15 -3.57
C GLY A 301 21.28 -21.20 -2.19
N ARG A 302 21.66 -20.03 -1.64
CA ARG A 302 22.31 -19.92 -0.31
C ARG A 302 21.33 -20.03 0.86
N ASP A 303 20.07 -19.66 0.65
CA ASP A 303 19.03 -19.64 1.68
C ASP A 303 18.11 -20.88 1.55
N LYS A 304 18.70 -22.09 1.55
CA LYS A 304 18.01 -23.39 1.38
C LYS A 304 16.95 -23.75 2.45
N LEU A 305 16.72 -22.87 3.42
CA LEU A 305 15.74 -23.04 4.50
C LEU A 305 14.65 -21.95 4.47
N ALA A 306 14.68 -21.05 3.46
CA ALA A 306 13.67 -20.00 3.31
C ALA A 306 12.38 -20.58 2.70
N GLY A 307 11.44 -20.97 3.57
CA GLY A 307 10.13 -21.50 3.23
C GLY A 307 9.03 -20.43 3.21
N HIS A 308 8.05 -20.60 4.10
CA HIS A 308 6.89 -19.70 4.25
C HIS A 308 7.26 -18.30 4.76
N PHE A 309 6.39 -17.32 4.48
CA PHE A 309 6.46 -15.99 5.09
C PHE A 309 5.36 -15.86 6.15
N VAL A 310 5.76 -15.85 7.42
CA VAL A 310 4.85 -15.72 8.58
C VAL A 310 4.55 -14.24 8.82
N HIS A 311 3.30 -13.82 8.64
CA HIS A 311 2.83 -12.47 8.93
C HIS A 311 1.36 -12.50 9.35
N GLN A 312 1.00 -11.85 10.46
CA GLN A 312 -0.27 -12.08 11.16
C GLN A 312 -1.57 -11.76 10.37
N ARG A 313 -1.47 -11.14 9.18
CA ARG A 313 -2.63 -10.78 8.32
C ARG A 313 -2.42 -11.05 6.82
N GLN A 314 -1.19 -11.32 6.41
CA GLN A 314 -0.82 -11.50 5.00
C GLN A 314 0.26 -12.59 4.89
N PRO A 315 -0.01 -13.83 5.36
CA PRO A 315 0.94 -14.91 5.22
C PRO A 315 1.15 -15.29 3.75
N VAL A 316 2.32 -15.87 3.46
CA VAL A 316 2.58 -16.53 2.17
C VAL A 316 3.00 -17.96 2.43
N GLY A 317 2.08 -18.87 2.19
CA GLY A 317 2.35 -20.30 2.08
C GLY A 317 3.08 -20.62 0.78
N ARG A 318 3.95 -21.62 0.81
CA ARG A 318 4.78 -22.06 -0.32
C ARG A 318 4.97 -23.55 -0.25
N TYR A 319 4.36 -24.28 -1.16
CA TYR A 319 4.24 -25.73 -1.06
C TYR A 319 4.69 -26.39 -2.35
N ALA A 320 5.41 -27.49 -2.23
CA ALA A 320 5.79 -28.37 -3.33
C ALA A 320 5.21 -29.77 -3.07
N PRO A 321 4.93 -30.58 -4.11
CA PRO A 321 4.47 -31.95 -3.93
C PRO A 321 5.52 -32.79 -3.18
N SER A 322 5.13 -33.50 -2.13
CA SER A 322 6.04 -34.35 -1.35
C SER A 322 6.74 -35.42 -2.20
N ALA A 323 6.07 -35.92 -3.24
CA ALA A 323 6.61 -36.88 -4.18
C ALA A 323 7.63 -36.27 -5.18
N ALA A 324 7.66 -34.95 -5.34
CA ALA A 324 8.59 -34.24 -6.23
C ALA A 324 8.89 -32.82 -5.73
N PRO A 325 9.65 -32.64 -4.62
CA PRO A 325 9.83 -31.33 -3.99
C PRO A 325 10.53 -30.27 -4.88
N ASP A 326 11.31 -30.70 -5.87
CA ASP A 326 12.00 -29.83 -6.82
C ASP A 326 11.16 -29.47 -8.07
N SER A 327 9.92 -29.97 -8.19
CA SER A 327 9.10 -29.83 -9.41
C SER A 327 8.48 -28.43 -9.63
N GLY A 328 8.50 -27.57 -8.62
CA GLY A 328 7.86 -26.26 -8.63
C GLY A 328 7.15 -25.98 -7.30
N ALA A 329 6.68 -24.75 -7.12
CA ALA A 329 6.03 -24.32 -5.88
C ALA A 329 4.73 -23.55 -6.12
N THR A 330 3.67 -23.98 -5.46
CA THR A 330 2.38 -23.29 -5.41
C THR A 330 2.35 -22.34 -4.21
N GLU A 331 1.92 -21.09 -4.45
CA GLU A 331 1.81 -20.05 -3.43
C GLU A 331 0.37 -19.90 -2.93
N LEU A 332 0.14 -20.03 -1.61
CA LEU A 332 -1.09 -19.58 -0.95
C LEU A 332 -0.85 -18.16 -0.42
N ARG A 333 -1.71 -17.19 -0.78
CA ARG A 333 -1.52 -15.77 -0.43
C ARG A 333 -2.82 -15.11 0.00
N SER A 334 -2.75 -14.16 0.92
CA SER A 334 -3.85 -13.23 1.18
C SER A 334 -3.97 -12.22 0.05
N ILE A 335 -5.17 -12.02 -0.52
CA ILE A 335 -5.41 -10.91 -1.46
C ILE A 335 -5.20 -9.53 -0.78
N GLY A 336 -5.28 -9.49 0.55
CA GLY A 336 -5.03 -8.32 1.38
C GLY A 336 -3.65 -7.68 1.20
N GLU A 337 -2.68 -8.36 0.56
CA GLU A 337 -1.44 -7.74 0.08
C GLU A 337 -1.68 -6.60 -0.92
N TRP A 338 -2.73 -6.71 -1.75
CA TRP A 338 -3.03 -5.79 -2.87
C TRP A 338 -4.10 -4.76 -2.53
N PHE A 339 -5.20 -5.21 -1.95
CA PHE A 339 -6.33 -4.38 -1.52
C PHE A 339 -7.16 -5.13 -0.47
N ASP A 340 -7.94 -4.37 0.28
CA ASP A 340 -9.02 -4.91 1.10
C ASP A 340 -10.22 -5.20 0.18
N PRO A 341 -10.74 -6.45 0.11
CA PRO A 341 -11.88 -6.78 -0.74
C PRO A 341 -13.19 -6.13 -0.31
N ASP A 342 -13.34 -5.75 0.96
CA ASP A 342 -14.56 -5.09 1.49
C ASP A 342 -15.85 -5.87 1.17
N GLY A 343 -15.80 -7.20 1.26
CA GLY A 343 -16.90 -8.11 0.95
C GLY A 343 -17.06 -8.49 -0.54
N ALA A 344 -16.19 -8.01 -1.43
CA ALA A 344 -16.24 -8.37 -2.85
C ALA A 344 -15.92 -9.85 -3.11
N ASP A 345 -16.78 -10.49 -3.92
CA ASP A 345 -16.66 -11.90 -4.32
C ASP A 345 -15.40 -12.22 -5.16
N VAL A 346 -15.16 -13.51 -5.39
CA VAL A 346 -14.00 -14.01 -6.15
C VAL A 346 -13.97 -13.53 -7.60
N VAL A 347 -15.13 -13.33 -8.24
CA VAL A 347 -15.25 -12.84 -9.62
C VAL A 347 -14.80 -11.38 -9.70
N THR A 348 -15.26 -10.57 -8.75
CA THR A 348 -14.95 -9.14 -8.64
C THR A 348 -13.49 -8.92 -8.27
N CYS A 349 -12.93 -9.78 -7.40
CA CYS A 349 -11.50 -9.82 -7.10
C CYS A 349 -10.63 -10.20 -8.33
N ARG A 350 -11.02 -11.24 -9.08
CA ARG A 350 -10.40 -11.63 -10.36
C ARG A 350 -10.44 -10.48 -11.36
N GLU A 351 -11.58 -9.80 -11.44
CA GLU A 351 -11.82 -8.70 -12.37
C GLU A 351 -10.98 -7.46 -12.01
N ALA A 352 -10.79 -7.16 -10.72
CA ALA A 352 -9.89 -6.11 -10.28
C ALA A 352 -8.44 -6.36 -10.73
N PHE A 353 -7.98 -7.62 -10.69
CA PHE A 353 -6.66 -8.00 -11.23
C PHE A 353 -6.60 -7.86 -12.76
N ARG A 354 -7.67 -8.24 -13.49
CA ARG A 354 -7.77 -8.04 -14.94
C ARG A 354 -7.67 -6.56 -15.32
N LEU A 355 -8.44 -5.70 -14.66
CA LEU A 355 -8.45 -4.25 -14.88
C LEU A 355 -7.12 -3.59 -14.51
N LEU A 356 -6.51 -3.99 -13.38
CA LEU A 356 -5.16 -3.57 -12.99
C LEU A 356 -4.14 -3.90 -14.07
N TRP A 357 -4.09 -5.15 -14.54
CA TRP A 357 -3.18 -5.60 -15.58
C TRP A 357 -3.39 -4.82 -16.89
N GLN A 358 -4.63 -4.60 -17.31
CA GLN A 358 -4.94 -3.82 -18.51
C GLN A 358 -4.50 -2.36 -18.38
N ALA A 359 -4.73 -1.71 -17.23
CA ALA A 359 -4.30 -0.33 -17.00
C ALA A 359 -2.77 -0.21 -17.01
N LEU A 360 -2.05 -1.18 -16.43
CA LEU A 360 -0.60 -1.23 -16.47
C LEU A 360 -0.06 -1.47 -17.90
N ARG A 361 -0.68 -2.36 -18.69
CA ARG A 361 -0.22 -2.66 -20.06
C ARG A 361 -0.32 -1.49 -21.04
N ARG A 362 -1.16 -0.48 -20.78
CA ARG A 362 -1.16 0.80 -21.53
C ARG A 362 0.13 1.61 -21.37
N HIS A 363 0.95 1.26 -20.38
CA HIS A 363 2.19 1.96 -20.05
C HIS A 363 3.43 1.07 -20.04
N TRP A 364 3.28 -0.25 -20.09
CA TRP A 364 4.36 -1.24 -20.14
C TRP A 364 3.85 -2.46 -20.91
N ASP A 365 4.24 -2.59 -22.18
CA ASP A 365 3.68 -3.59 -23.11
C ASP A 365 3.81 -5.04 -22.61
N ASP A 366 4.83 -5.31 -21.78
CA ASP A 366 5.19 -6.58 -21.17
C ASP A 366 4.84 -6.70 -19.68
N ALA A 367 3.93 -5.87 -19.16
CA ALA A 367 3.56 -5.89 -17.74
C ALA A 367 2.95 -7.24 -17.30
N VAL A 368 3.44 -7.73 -16.17
CA VAL A 368 2.97 -8.92 -15.46
C VAL A 368 2.70 -8.57 -14.01
N LEU A 369 1.67 -9.16 -13.41
CA LEU A 369 1.40 -9.06 -11.97
C LEU A 369 2.25 -10.09 -11.22
N MET A 370 3.22 -9.60 -10.44
CA MET A 370 4.14 -10.44 -9.67
C MET A 370 3.44 -11.04 -8.43
N GLY A 371 4.18 -11.68 -7.52
CA GLY A 371 3.60 -12.26 -6.30
C GLY A 371 3.04 -11.22 -5.33
N SER A 372 3.58 -9.99 -5.35
CA SER A 372 3.10 -8.90 -4.50
C SER A 372 3.16 -7.55 -5.24
N PRO A 373 2.47 -6.51 -4.71
CA PRO A 373 2.59 -5.18 -5.27
C PRO A 373 4.01 -4.62 -5.16
N SER A 374 4.79 -5.02 -4.14
CA SER A 374 6.21 -4.60 -3.99
C SER A 374 7.07 -5.11 -5.14
N GLN A 375 6.94 -6.40 -5.46
CA GLN A 375 7.66 -7.02 -6.57
C GLN A 375 7.25 -6.37 -7.90
N THR A 376 5.94 -6.20 -8.11
CA THR A 376 5.38 -5.53 -9.31
C THR A 376 5.88 -4.09 -9.44
N GLY A 377 5.91 -3.32 -8.34
CA GLY A 377 6.38 -1.95 -8.33
C GLY A 377 7.85 -1.82 -8.73
N ARG A 378 8.73 -2.65 -8.15
CA ARG A 378 10.15 -2.72 -8.51
C ARG A 378 10.36 -3.19 -9.97
N ASP A 379 9.61 -4.20 -10.41
CA ASP A 379 9.69 -4.77 -11.75
C ASP A 379 9.31 -3.73 -12.83
N LEU A 380 8.17 -3.06 -12.67
CA LEU A 380 7.74 -1.97 -13.56
C LEU A 380 8.71 -0.77 -13.53
N TRP A 381 9.26 -0.45 -12.35
CA TRP A 381 10.27 0.60 -12.22
C TRP A 381 11.57 0.26 -12.95
N SER A 382 12.04 -0.98 -12.91
CA SER A 382 13.30 -1.39 -13.54
C SER A 382 13.33 -1.12 -15.06
N ARG A 383 12.15 -1.15 -15.72
CA ARG A 383 11.96 -0.79 -17.13
C ARG A 383 12.08 0.71 -17.42
N THR A 384 12.08 1.56 -16.38
CA THR A 384 12.25 3.02 -16.47
C THR A 384 13.68 3.50 -16.23
N VAL A 385 14.61 2.60 -15.83
CA VAL A 385 16.05 2.91 -15.71
C VAL A 385 16.56 3.54 -17.03
N PRO A 386 17.31 4.67 -17.02
CA PRO A 386 17.66 5.36 -18.26
C PRO A 386 18.49 4.52 -19.24
N VAL A 387 18.26 4.70 -20.55
CA VAL A 387 19.08 4.14 -21.66
C VAL A 387 20.03 5.16 -22.30
N LYS A 388 19.85 6.44 -22.01
CA LYS A 388 20.65 7.58 -22.52
C LYS A 388 21.02 8.48 -21.32
N GLY A 389 22.11 9.23 -21.43
CA GLY A 389 22.56 10.19 -20.41
C GLY A 389 23.51 9.59 -19.34
N ARG A 390 23.80 10.36 -18.28
CA ARG A 390 24.81 10.01 -17.26
C ARG A 390 24.53 8.71 -16.50
N PHE A 391 23.25 8.39 -16.29
CA PHE A 391 22.79 7.18 -15.61
C PHE A 391 22.27 6.12 -16.61
N ALA A 392 22.76 6.15 -17.86
CA ALA A 392 22.47 5.13 -18.85
C ALA A 392 22.93 3.75 -18.34
N GLY A 393 22.01 2.80 -18.25
CA GLY A 393 22.28 1.45 -17.75
C GLY A 393 22.26 1.30 -16.22
N GLY A 394 22.03 2.36 -15.45
CA GLY A 394 21.82 2.24 -14.00
C GLY A 394 22.12 3.46 -13.14
N TYR A 395 21.49 3.49 -11.98
CA TYR A 395 21.90 4.30 -10.82
C TYR A 395 22.82 3.47 -9.92
N PRO A 396 23.90 4.02 -9.36
CA PRO A 396 24.78 3.29 -8.45
C PRO A 396 24.11 3.04 -7.10
N VAL A 397 24.28 1.84 -6.56
CA VAL A 397 23.75 1.49 -5.22
C VAL A 397 24.71 2.00 -4.14
N LEU A 398 24.16 2.62 -3.10
CA LEU A 398 24.93 3.20 -1.99
C LEU A 398 25.67 2.14 -1.15
N SER A 399 26.66 2.56 -0.36
CA SER A 399 27.37 1.70 0.60
C SER A 399 26.44 1.07 1.64
N GLU A 400 26.89 0.02 2.33
CA GLU A 400 26.07 -0.66 3.35
C GLU A 400 25.89 0.24 4.58
N GLU A 401 26.91 0.99 4.95
CA GLU A 401 26.89 1.97 6.03
C GLU A 401 25.87 3.09 5.78
N LEU A 402 25.82 3.63 4.57
CA LEU A 402 24.87 4.67 4.21
C LEU A 402 23.43 4.14 4.10
N ARG A 403 23.23 2.92 3.56
CA ARG A 403 21.92 2.25 3.58
C ARG A 403 21.47 1.98 5.03
N GLY A 404 22.37 1.57 5.91
CA GLY A 404 22.13 1.40 7.35
C GLY A 404 21.70 2.70 8.04
N LEU A 405 22.42 3.80 7.82
CA LEU A 405 22.07 5.13 8.33
C LEU A 405 20.67 5.56 7.88
N LEU A 406 20.39 5.49 6.57
CA LEU A 406 19.09 5.87 6.02
C LEU A 406 17.95 4.97 6.53
N HIS A 407 18.18 3.68 6.71
CA HIS A 407 17.19 2.76 7.28
C HIS A 407 16.91 3.03 8.78
N ALA A 408 17.92 3.45 9.54
CA ALA A 408 17.78 3.76 10.97
C ALA A 408 17.17 5.15 11.27
N THR A 409 17.10 6.04 10.27
CA THR A 409 16.75 7.46 10.44
C THR A 409 15.66 7.97 9.50
N GLY A 410 15.51 7.40 8.31
CA GLY A 410 14.49 7.73 7.33
C GLY A 410 13.22 6.90 7.51
N GLY A 411 12.48 7.14 8.60
CA GLY A 411 11.20 6.46 8.84
C GLY A 411 10.15 6.68 7.73
N GLN A 412 9.12 5.84 7.66
CA GLN A 412 8.12 5.88 6.58
C GLN A 412 6.96 6.85 6.81
N GLY A 413 6.49 6.99 8.06
CA GLY A 413 5.27 7.71 8.40
C GLY A 413 5.27 8.20 9.84
N ARG A 414 4.30 9.05 10.17
CA ARG A 414 3.99 9.49 11.54
C ARG A 414 2.77 8.73 12.02
N THR A 415 2.91 7.97 13.10
CA THR A 415 1.80 7.35 13.82
C THR A 415 1.83 7.88 15.24
N GLU A 416 0.80 8.61 15.65
CA GLU A 416 0.78 9.31 16.93
C GLU A 416 -0.66 9.58 17.34
N LEU A 417 -1.01 9.18 18.56
CA LEU A 417 -2.23 9.58 19.25
C LEU A 417 -1.86 10.71 20.21
N ILE A 418 -2.48 11.89 20.04
CA ILE A 418 -2.30 13.01 20.93
C ILE A 418 -3.29 12.85 22.08
N LEU A 419 -2.85 13.02 23.32
CA LEU A 419 -3.67 12.81 24.52
C LEU A 419 -4.01 14.14 25.21
N PRO A 420 -5.09 14.20 26.01
CA PRO A 420 -5.37 15.32 26.91
C PRO A 420 -4.18 15.62 27.86
N PRO A 421 -4.00 16.87 28.30
CA PRO A 421 -4.87 18.04 28.09
C PRO A 421 -4.60 18.78 26.76
N ARG A 422 -3.73 18.27 25.89
CA ARG A 422 -3.35 18.94 24.63
C ARG A 422 -4.48 19.00 23.60
N VAL A 423 -5.44 18.10 23.75
CA VAL A 423 -6.69 17.94 22.99
C VAL A 423 -7.80 17.66 24.02
N PRO A 424 -9.07 18.05 23.79
CA PRO A 424 -10.15 17.83 24.76
C PRO A 424 -10.32 16.36 25.18
N ALA A 425 -10.64 16.12 26.45
CA ALA A 425 -10.95 14.78 26.95
C ALA A 425 -12.30 14.24 26.43
N GLU A 426 -13.19 15.14 26.02
CA GLU A 426 -14.41 14.84 25.28
C GLU A 426 -14.34 15.57 23.93
N LEU A 427 -14.40 14.80 22.85
CA LEU A 427 -14.26 15.30 21.48
C LEU A 427 -15.61 15.82 20.97
N PRO A 428 -15.71 17.08 20.49
CA PRO A 428 -16.95 17.61 19.92
C PRO A 428 -17.34 16.96 18.58
N ALA A 429 -16.37 16.34 17.89
CA ALA A 429 -16.54 15.40 16.79
C ALA A 429 -15.22 14.63 16.60
N LEU A 430 -15.22 13.56 15.79
CA LEU A 430 -14.00 12.94 15.27
C LEU A 430 -14.05 12.91 13.73
N VAL A 431 -13.19 13.69 13.08
CA VAL A 431 -13.18 13.92 11.63
C VAL A 431 -11.89 13.38 11.01
N GLU A 432 -11.97 12.32 10.20
CA GLU A 432 -10.82 11.70 9.53
C GLU A 432 -10.61 12.25 8.11
N TYR A 433 -9.37 12.63 7.80
CA TYR A 433 -8.89 12.87 6.44
C TYR A 433 -7.76 11.89 6.06
N ASP A 434 -7.81 11.31 4.86
CA ASP A 434 -6.73 10.50 4.26
C ASP A 434 -6.19 11.21 3.02
N ARG A 435 -4.86 11.29 2.85
CA ARG A 435 -4.29 11.88 1.64
C ARG A 435 -4.38 10.91 0.46
N THR A 436 -5.15 11.32 -0.54
CA THR A 436 -5.37 10.57 -1.77
C THR A 436 -4.04 10.27 -2.45
N PHE A 437 -3.68 9.00 -2.60
CA PHE A 437 -2.43 8.56 -3.24
C PHE A 437 -1.15 9.31 -2.73
N ALA A 438 -1.07 9.55 -1.41
CA ALA A 438 -0.21 10.54 -0.78
C ALA A 438 1.25 10.64 -1.26
N TYR A 439 1.93 9.50 -1.46
CA TYR A 439 3.34 9.44 -1.85
C TYR A 439 3.58 9.76 -3.34
N ALA A 440 2.58 9.57 -4.22
CA ALA A 440 2.72 9.81 -5.66
C ALA A 440 2.91 11.30 -6.03
N LYS A 441 2.59 12.22 -5.09
CA LYS A 441 2.89 13.65 -5.18
C LYS A 441 4.40 13.95 -5.13
N HIS A 442 5.20 13.08 -4.51
CA HIS A 442 6.60 13.35 -4.15
C HIS A 442 7.64 12.67 -5.07
N LEU A 443 7.20 12.03 -6.17
CA LEU A 443 8.07 11.27 -7.08
C LEU A 443 8.79 12.09 -8.17
N TRP A 444 8.47 13.38 -8.31
CA TRP A 444 8.98 14.23 -9.40
C TRP A 444 10.45 14.64 -9.24
N LYS A 445 11.02 14.42 -8.05
CA LYS A 445 12.41 14.68 -7.66
C LYS A 445 12.87 13.60 -6.68
N SER A 446 14.09 13.09 -6.82
CA SER A 446 14.70 12.17 -5.84
C SER A 446 16.24 12.21 -5.95
N PRO A 447 16.98 11.79 -4.92
CA PRO A 447 18.45 11.77 -4.94
C PRO A 447 19.03 10.93 -6.08
N VAL A 448 20.14 11.36 -6.68
CA VAL A 448 20.94 10.52 -7.60
C VAL A 448 22.43 10.64 -7.33
N GLY A 449 23.18 9.56 -7.64
CA GLY A 449 24.62 9.49 -7.44
C GLY A 449 25.01 9.36 -5.95
N THR A 450 26.27 9.71 -5.65
CA THR A 450 26.81 9.75 -4.29
C THR A 450 26.37 11.03 -3.56
N PRO A 451 26.08 10.98 -2.25
CA PRO A 451 25.97 12.21 -1.47
C PRO A 451 27.32 12.89 -1.34
N GLN A 452 27.26 14.18 -1.07
CA GLN A 452 28.35 14.99 -0.54
C GLN A 452 28.07 15.25 0.94
N ARG A 453 29.06 14.99 1.81
CA ARG A 453 28.96 15.30 3.23
C ARG A 453 29.15 16.79 3.49
N ILE A 454 28.28 17.33 4.33
CA ILE A 454 28.33 18.68 4.88
C ILE A 454 28.51 18.56 6.40
N THR A 455 29.59 19.12 6.94
CA THR A 455 29.81 19.23 8.39
C THR A 455 29.18 20.51 8.93
N ALA A 456 28.94 20.61 10.26
CA ALA A 456 28.48 21.85 10.90
C ALA A 456 29.31 23.08 10.48
N ALA A 457 30.65 22.98 10.57
CA ALA A 457 31.56 24.06 10.18
C ALA A 457 31.43 24.44 8.70
N ARG A 458 31.24 23.45 7.81
CA ARG A 458 31.02 23.70 6.38
C ARG A 458 29.68 24.37 6.11
N PHE A 459 28.61 23.97 6.81
CA PHE A 459 27.29 24.59 6.68
C PHE A 459 27.30 26.04 7.19
N ALA A 460 27.93 26.29 8.34
CA ALA A 460 28.08 27.64 8.90
C ALA A 460 28.91 28.58 8.00
N ALA A 461 29.83 28.04 7.19
CA ALA A 461 30.62 28.81 6.22
C ALA A 461 29.89 29.06 4.87
N MET A 462 28.72 28.45 4.63
CA MET A 462 27.91 28.72 3.44
C MET A 462 27.15 30.03 3.57
N THR A 463 26.93 30.72 2.44
CA THR A 463 25.98 31.83 2.37
C THR A 463 24.55 31.36 2.64
N GLU A 464 23.65 32.26 3.06
CA GLU A 464 22.23 31.96 3.31
C GLU A 464 21.54 31.33 2.09
N GLN A 465 21.91 31.78 0.88
CA GLN A 465 21.40 31.23 -0.38
C GLN A 465 21.85 29.79 -0.60
N GLU A 466 23.11 29.46 -0.27
CA GLU A 466 23.65 28.10 -0.36
C GLU A 466 23.07 27.18 0.71
N GLN A 467 22.91 27.66 1.95
CA GLN A 467 22.24 26.93 3.03
C GLN A 467 20.79 26.60 2.64
N THR A 468 20.03 27.60 2.18
CA THR A 468 18.65 27.43 1.69
C THR A 468 18.59 26.44 0.53
N LYS A 469 19.51 26.53 -0.43
CA LYS A 469 19.60 25.60 -1.57
C LYS A 469 19.90 24.18 -1.10
N ALA A 470 20.83 23.98 -0.16
CA ALA A 470 21.18 22.68 0.38
C ALA A 470 19.98 22.01 1.09
N LEU A 471 19.26 22.75 1.93
CA LEU A 471 18.05 22.28 2.61
C LEU A 471 16.90 21.94 1.63
N MET A 472 16.75 22.70 0.55
CA MET A 472 15.73 22.46 -0.49
C MET A 472 16.12 21.37 -1.51
N SER A 473 17.38 20.96 -1.53
CA SER A 473 17.89 19.88 -2.38
C SER A 473 17.56 18.51 -1.75
N CYS A 474 17.71 17.45 -2.54
CA CYS A 474 17.69 16.08 -2.04
C CYS A 474 18.76 15.89 -0.96
N SER A 475 18.35 15.92 0.31
CA SER A 475 19.24 16.02 1.45
C SER A 475 18.66 15.41 2.73
N HIS A 476 19.54 15.02 3.65
CA HIS A 476 19.22 14.41 4.94
C HIS A 476 20.19 14.93 6.00
N TRP A 477 19.68 15.43 7.12
CA TRP A 477 20.43 16.27 8.05
C TRP A 477 20.36 15.75 9.48
N ASN A 478 21.52 15.72 10.16
CA ASN A 478 21.62 15.57 11.59
C ASN A 478 21.56 16.95 12.24
N VAL A 479 20.56 17.17 13.09
CA VAL A 479 20.22 18.49 13.62
C VAL A 479 19.98 18.42 15.12
N ARG A 480 20.40 19.47 15.84
CA ARG A 480 19.85 19.81 17.15
C ARG A 480 18.69 20.78 16.94
N VAL A 481 17.57 20.49 17.57
CA VAL A 481 16.29 21.17 17.40
C VAL A 481 15.91 21.78 18.74
N THR A 482 15.43 23.03 18.76
CA THR A 482 14.79 23.63 19.93
C THR A 482 13.39 24.13 19.55
N VAL A 483 12.39 23.63 20.25
CA VAL A 483 10.99 24.05 20.13
C VAL A 483 10.83 25.50 20.62
N PRO A 484 10.11 26.39 19.91
CA PRO A 484 9.90 27.77 20.35
C PRO A 484 9.22 27.87 21.72
N ALA A 485 9.61 28.86 22.53
CA ALA A 485 9.10 29.06 23.89
C ALA A 485 7.59 29.44 23.96
N GLY A 486 6.97 29.80 22.84
CA GLY A 486 5.52 30.03 22.71
C GLY A 486 4.79 28.98 21.88
N TRP A 487 5.40 27.82 21.62
CA TRP A 487 4.82 26.79 20.75
C TRP A 487 3.63 26.09 21.42
N ASN A 488 2.47 26.09 20.77
CA ASN A 488 1.25 25.43 21.29
C ASN A 488 0.67 24.37 20.33
N HIS A 489 1.39 24.02 19.25
CA HIS A 489 0.92 23.11 18.20
C HIS A 489 1.60 21.73 18.29
N VAL A 490 1.28 20.83 17.37
CA VAL A 490 1.89 19.48 17.27
C VAL A 490 3.40 19.56 17.04
N GLY A 491 4.16 18.51 17.38
CA GLY A 491 5.59 18.47 17.10
C GLY A 491 5.87 18.41 15.59
N LEU A 492 6.91 19.08 15.12
CA LEU A 492 7.27 19.13 13.68
C LEU A 492 8.25 18.03 13.26
N LEU A 493 9.24 17.72 14.12
CA LEU A 493 10.32 16.78 13.83
C LEU A 493 10.30 15.61 14.82
N PRO A 494 10.62 14.37 14.37
CA PRO A 494 10.65 13.21 15.25
C PRO A 494 11.87 13.23 16.16
N ALA A 495 11.75 12.71 17.38
CA ALA A 495 12.84 12.42 18.29
C ALA A 495 12.90 10.91 18.57
N PRO A 496 14.11 10.32 18.69
CA PRO A 496 14.25 8.90 19.03
C PRO A 496 13.83 8.67 20.49
N VAL A 497 13.15 7.55 20.74
CA VAL A 497 12.90 7.02 22.08
C VAL A 497 13.34 5.57 22.16
N THR A 498 13.27 5.00 23.36
CA THR A 498 13.58 3.59 23.64
C THR A 498 12.65 2.66 22.86
N GLY A 499 13.23 1.58 22.30
CA GLY A 499 12.55 0.65 21.38
C GLY A 499 13.02 0.78 19.93
N ASP A 500 13.05 -0.32 19.16
CA ASP A 500 13.47 -0.26 17.75
C ASP A 500 12.44 0.52 16.92
N ARG A 501 12.94 1.49 16.14
CA ARG A 501 12.17 2.42 15.31
C ARG A 501 11.04 3.18 16.04
N ALA A 502 11.06 3.25 17.37
CA ALA A 502 10.15 4.11 18.11
C ALA A 502 10.55 5.59 17.95
N TRP A 503 9.55 6.45 17.71
CA TRP A 503 9.71 7.89 17.53
C TRP A 503 8.56 8.61 18.23
N VAL A 504 8.87 9.71 18.91
CA VAL A 504 7.88 10.70 19.38
C VAL A 504 8.07 12.01 18.61
N TYR A 505 7.12 12.94 18.69
CA TYR A 505 7.24 14.26 18.06
C TYR A 505 7.16 15.35 19.14
N PRO A 506 8.28 15.69 19.80
CA PRO A 506 8.28 16.63 20.90
C PRO A 506 7.71 17.98 20.48
N SER A 507 6.96 18.60 21.38
CA SER A 507 6.29 19.88 21.15
C SER A 507 6.22 20.76 22.40
N GLU A 508 6.85 20.34 23.48
CA GLU A 508 6.91 21.13 24.70
C GLU A 508 7.75 22.39 24.46
N PRO A 509 7.27 23.59 24.84
CA PRO A 509 8.00 24.84 24.64
C PRO A 509 9.43 24.78 25.21
N GLY A 510 10.42 25.20 24.41
CA GLY A 510 11.83 25.19 24.81
C GLY A 510 12.51 23.82 24.81
N ALA A 511 11.77 22.71 24.62
CA ALA A 511 12.36 21.37 24.56
C ALA A 511 13.43 21.29 23.45
N THR A 512 14.54 20.65 23.77
CA THR A 512 15.69 20.53 22.87
C THR A 512 16.09 19.07 22.70
N PHE A 513 16.29 18.63 21.46
CA PHE A 513 16.63 17.24 21.12
C PHE A 513 17.49 17.16 19.85
N THR A 514 18.18 16.04 19.66
CA THR A 514 18.94 15.74 18.44
C THR A 514 18.19 14.72 17.60
N THR A 515 18.14 14.92 16.28
CA THR A 515 17.48 13.98 15.37
C THR A 515 18.11 13.98 13.97
N TRP A 516 17.58 13.10 13.11
CA TRP A 516 17.81 13.12 11.67
C TRP A 516 16.50 13.42 10.94
N ALA A 517 16.53 14.34 9.99
CA ALA A 517 15.37 14.72 9.20
C ALA A 517 15.75 15.05 7.75
N GLY A 518 14.86 14.77 6.80
CA GLY A 518 15.10 15.12 5.41
C GLY A 518 14.93 16.63 5.17
N GLY A 519 15.56 17.15 4.11
CA GLY A 519 15.59 18.59 3.83
C GLY A 519 14.22 19.28 3.78
N ALA A 520 13.18 18.58 3.32
CA ALA A 520 11.81 19.10 3.30
C ALA A 520 11.23 19.34 4.70
N GLU A 521 11.54 18.46 5.66
CA GLU A 521 11.11 18.59 7.06
C GLU A 521 11.89 19.68 7.79
N VAL A 522 13.20 19.76 7.56
CA VAL A 522 14.06 20.81 8.16
C VAL A 522 13.67 22.19 7.61
N HIS A 523 13.43 22.30 6.31
CA HIS A 523 12.93 23.54 5.71
C HIS A 523 11.55 23.91 6.25
N LEU A 524 10.63 22.95 6.43
CA LEU A 524 9.34 23.22 7.06
C LEU A 524 9.52 23.72 8.49
N ALA A 525 10.37 23.09 9.31
CA ALA A 525 10.62 23.53 10.68
C ALA A 525 11.12 25.00 10.74
N LEU A 526 12.03 25.37 9.83
CA LEU A 526 12.58 26.72 9.70
C LEU A 526 11.61 27.75 9.10
N ALA A 527 10.70 27.35 8.21
CA ALA A 527 9.88 28.26 7.39
C ALA A 527 8.36 28.12 7.62
N ASN A 528 7.93 27.42 8.67
CA ASN A 528 6.52 27.29 9.00
C ASN A 528 5.90 28.65 9.38
N HIS A 529 4.60 28.78 9.12
CA HIS A 529 3.87 30.04 9.26
C HIS A 529 3.36 30.33 10.69
N VAL A 530 3.56 29.40 11.63
CA VAL A 530 3.10 29.53 13.03
C VAL A 530 4.19 30.19 13.87
N ALA A 531 5.36 29.53 13.96
CA ALA A 531 6.58 30.07 14.55
C ALA A 531 7.78 29.23 14.09
N PRO A 532 8.77 29.81 13.38
CA PRO A 532 10.02 29.12 13.03
C PRO A 532 10.69 28.43 14.22
N TRP A 533 11.02 27.15 14.06
CA TRP A 533 11.79 26.39 15.04
C TRP A 533 13.28 26.71 14.91
N ARG A 534 14.01 26.70 16.03
CA ARG A 534 15.48 26.86 16.00
C ARG A 534 16.11 25.52 15.62
N ILE A 535 16.88 25.53 14.54
CA ILE A 535 17.63 24.37 14.05
C ILE A 535 19.12 24.70 14.02
N GLU A 536 19.93 23.85 14.64
CA GLU A 536 21.39 23.85 14.57
C GLU A 536 21.83 22.63 13.74
N VAL A 537 22.52 22.85 12.62
CA VAL A 537 23.01 21.77 11.76
C VAL A 537 24.31 21.20 12.33
N LEU A 538 24.26 19.94 12.77
CA LEU A 538 25.43 19.20 13.26
C LEU A 538 26.18 18.54 12.08
N GLY A 539 25.44 18.15 11.05
CA GLY A 539 25.97 17.70 9.77
C GLY A 539 24.86 17.21 8.85
N GLY A 540 25.21 16.74 7.66
CA GLY A 540 24.25 16.18 6.73
C GLY A 540 24.86 15.65 5.44
N LEU A 541 23.99 15.13 4.60
CA LEU A 541 24.27 14.54 3.30
C LEU A 541 23.41 15.26 2.27
N VAL A 542 24.01 15.72 1.18
CA VAL A 542 23.33 16.40 0.07
C VAL A 542 23.66 15.67 -1.23
N TRP A 543 22.64 15.28 -1.98
CA TRP A 543 22.75 14.62 -3.27
C TRP A 543 22.46 15.59 -4.42
N GLU A 544 22.76 15.14 -5.64
CA GLU A 544 22.24 15.74 -6.85
C GLU A 544 20.73 15.51 -6.97
N ASP A 545 19.99 16.57 -7.33
CA ASP A 545 18.56 16.51 -7.61
C ASP A 545 18.30 15.78 -8.95
N GLY A 546 17.81 14.54 -8.89
CA GLY A 546 17.48 13.74 -10.06
C GLY A 546 15.99 13.39 -10.16
N LYS A 547 15.66 12.50 -11.11
CA LYS A 547 14.28 12.06 -11.40
C LYS A 547 14.11 10.52 -11.57
N PRO A 548 14.76 9.66 -10.76
CA PRO A 548 14.72 8.22 -10.93
C PRO A 548 13.31 7.62 -10.79
N LEU A 549 12.39 8.29 -10.08
CA LEU A 549 11.02 7.82 -9.86
C LEU A 549 9.95 8.55 -10.71
N ASP A 550 10.31 9.57 -11.48
CA ASP A 550 9.33 10.47 -12.12
C ASP A 550 8.55 9.79 -13.25
N GLU A 551 9.22 9.02 -14.12
CA GLU A 551 8.56 8.31 -15.22
C GLU A 551 7.66 7.18 -14.71
N TRP A 552 8.18 6.32 -13.83
CA TRP A 552 7.41 5.28 -13.15
C TRP A 552 6.20 5.86 -12.40
N GLY A 553 6.41 6.94 -11.64
CA GLY A 553 5.36 7.64 -10.92
C GLY A 553 4.30 8.28 -11.82
N LYS A 554 4.66 8.81 -12.99
CA LYS A 554 3.72 9.33 -13.98
C LYS A 554 2.84 8.22 -14.55
N ARG A 555 3.43 7.11 -14.97
CA ARG A 555 2.71 5.93 -15.50
C ARG A 555 1.75 5.35 -14.45
N LEU A 556 2.19 5.19 -13.20
CA LEU A 556 1.29 4.73 -12.12
C LEU A 556 0.18 5.74 -11.78
N LYS A 557 0.45 7.05 -11.83
CA LYS A 557 -0.60 8.08 -11.64
C LYS A 557 -1.65 8.08 -12.75
N ALA A 558 -1.24 7.83 -14.00
CA ALA A 558 -2.17 7.68 -15.12
C ALA A 558 -3.04 6.43 -14.98
N ALA A 559 -2.45 5.25 -14.74
CA ALA A 559 -3.20 4.01 -14.48
C ALA A 559 -4.16 4.13 -13.28
N TRP A 560 -3.75 4.80 -12.21
CA TRP A 560 -4.62 5.09 -11.06
C TRP A 560 -5.79 6.01 -11.43
N ALA A 561 -5.54 7.10 -12.16
CA ALA A 561 -6.57 8.04 -12.55
C ALA A 561 -7.59 7.41 -13.52
N ASP A 562 -7.14 6.60 -14.48
CA ASP A 562 -7.99 5.81 -15.39
C ASP A 562 -8.95 4.91 -14.59
N LEU A 563 -8.43 4.17 -13.60
CA LEU A 563 -9.21 3.24 -12.79
C LEU A 563 -10.15 3.96 -11.80
N THR A 564 -9.74 5.08 -11.21
CA THR A 564 -10.60 5.90 -10.35
C THR A 564 -11.71 6.61 -11.12
N HIS A 565 -11.49 6.97 -12.40
CA HIS A 565 -12.56 7.44 -13.28
C HIS A 565 -13.51 6.29 -13.63
N LEU A 566 -12.99 5.12 -14.00
CA LEU A 566 -13.82 3.94 -14.27
C LEU A 566 -14.68 3.55 -13.06
N SER A 567 -14.14 3.61 -11.85
CA SER A 567 -14.87 3.28 -10.62
C SER A 567 -16.00 4.25 -10.25
N THR A 568 -16.08 5.41 -10.90
CA THR A 568 -17.12 6.43 -10.64
C THR A 568 -18.07 6.65 -11.81
N ALA A 569 -17.64 6.40 -13.05
CA ALA A 569 -18.43 6.67 -14.26
C ALA A 569 -19.01 5.41 -14.94
N HIS A 570 -18.60 4.20 -14.56
CA HIS A 570 -19.13 2.98 -15.19
C HIS A 570 -20.57 2.68 -14.76
N ALA A 571 -21.40 2.13 -15.66
CA ALA A 571 -22.83 1.88 -15.40
C ALA A 571 -23.08 0.63 -14.52
N ASP A 572 -22.33 -0.45 -14.75
CA ASP A 572 -22.35 -1.67 -13.94
C ASP A 572 -21.57 -1.46 -12.61
N GLU A 573 -22.22 -1.77 -11.48
CA GLU A 573 -21.65 -1.69 -10.12
C GLU A 573 -20.48 -2.66 -9.90
N ARG A 574 -20.55 -3.89 -10.44
CA ARG A 574 -19.47 -4.87 -10.26
C ARG A 574 -18.18 -4.38 -10.92
N GLN A 575 -18.30 -3.75 -12.08
CA GLN A 575 -17.20 -3.05 -12.75
C GLN A 575 -16.73 -1.81 -11.99
N ARG A 576 -17.63 -1.03 -11.37
CA ARG A 576 -17.24 0.08 -10.49
C ARG A 576 -16.40 -0.42 -9.30
N THR A 577 -16.88 -1.45 -8.63
CA THR A 577 -16.20 -2.11 -7.50
C THR A 577 -14.84 -2.69 -7.91
N ALA A 578 -14.78 -3.46 -8.99
CA ALA A 578 -13.54 -4.02 -9.51
C ALA A 578 -12.52 -2.94 -9.91
N ALA A 579 -12.96 -1.85 -10.56
CA ALA A 579 -12.12 -0.71 -10.89
C ALA A 579 -11.62 0.04 -9.65
N TYR A 580 -12.46 0.17 -8.61
CA TYR A 580 -12.07 0.75 -7.33
C TYR A 580 -10.95 -0.08 -6.68
N LEU A 581 -11.15 -1.39 -6.53
CA LEU A 581 -10.15 -2.33 -6.00
C LEU A 581 -8.85 -2.31 -6.83
N ALA A 582 -8.94 -2.27 -8.16
CA ALA A 582 -7.79 -2.12 -9.04
C ALA A 582 -7.03 -0.79 -8.79
N SER A 583 -7.74 0.33 -8.57
CA SER A 583 -7.11 1.61 -8.21
C SER A 583 -6.39 1.55 -6.86
N ARG A 584 -6.95 0.81 -5.88
CA ARG A 584 -6.31 0.51 -4.59
C ARG A 584 -5.03 -0.31 -4.79
N ALA A 585 -5.06 -1.30 -5.69
CA ALA A 585 -3.90 -2.08 -6.08
C ALA A 585 -2.79 -1.20 -6.69
N VAL A 586 -3.10 -0.20 -7.51
CA VAL A 586 -2.09 0.77 -8.01
C VAL A 586 -1.48 1.60 -6.87
N ARG A 587 -2.27 2.03 -5.86
CA ARG A 587 -1.73 2.67 -4.63
C ARG A 587 -0.77 1.71 -3.90
N ALA A 588 -1.11 0.42 -3.79
CA ALA A 588 -0.27 -0.60 -3.18
C ALA A 588 1.04 -0.86 -3.96
N VAL A 589 0.98 -0.95 -5.30
CA VAL A 589 2.16 -1.13 -6.18
C VAL A 589 3.19 -0.01 -5.97
N LEU A 590 2.73 1.25 -5.89
CA LEU A 590 3.61 2.37 -5.61
C LEU A 590 4.13 2.36 -4.16
N LEU A 591 3.24 2.16 -3.18
CA LEU A 591 3.56 2.19 -1.74
C LEU A 591 4.59 1.12 -1.36
N PHE A 592 4.30 -0.13 -1.70
CA PHE A 592 5.17 -1.25 -1.40
C PHE A 592 6.35 -1.34 -2.37
N GLY A 593 6.28 -0.73 -3.56
CA GLY A 593 7.44 -0.50 -4.43
C GLY A 593 8.47 0.44 -3.77
N LEU A 594 8.01 1.57 -3.20
CA LEU A 594 8.84 2.49 -2.41
C LEU A 594 9.44 1.82 -1.16
N GLY A 595 8.62 1.10 -0.39
CA GLY A 595 9.10 0.26 0.71
C GLY A 595 10.07 -0.83 0.26
N GLY A 596 9.97 -1.24 -1.01
CA GLY A 596 10.94 -2.06 -1.71
C GLY A 596 12.29 -1.36 -1.84
N PHE A 597 12.37 -0.17 -2.45
CA PHE A 597 13.64 0.56 -2.61
C PHE A 597 14.33 0.87 -1.27
N ALA A 598 13.54 1.08 -0.21
CA ALA A 598 14.03 1.27 1.15
C ALA A 598 14.87 0.11 1.73
N GLN A 599 14.79 -1.07 1.11
CA GLN A 599 15.55 -2.30 1.41
C GLN A 599 16.05 -2.43 2.86
N ARG A 600 15.23 -3.02 3.72
CA ARG A 600 15.65 -3.36 5.10
C ARG A 600 16.78 -4.42 5.09
N PRO A 601 17.63 -4.50 6.13
CA PRO A 601 18.39 -5.70 6.42
C PRO A 601 17.46 -6.91 6.37
N ARG A 602 17.86 -7.99 5.69
CA ARG A 602 17.00 -9.15 5.52
C ARG A 602 16.77 -9.83 6.88
N LEU A 603 15.52 -9.97 7.27
CA LEU A 603 15.10 -11.06 8.13
C LEU A 603 14.88 -12.28 7.23
N VAL A 604 15.59 -13.35 7.51
CA VAL A 604 15.37 -14.66 6.87
C VAL A 604 14.62 -15.51 7.89
N SER A 605 13.35 -15.78 7.61
CA SER A 605 12.60 -16.82 8.30
C SER A 605 12.88 -18.17 7.67
N GLY A 606 12.90 -19.22 8.48
CA GLY A 606 13.07 -20.58 8.01
C GLY A 606 12.57 -21.60 9.02
N THR A 607 12.62 -22.86 8.60
CA THR A 607 12.13 -24.02 9.34
C THR A 607 13.22 -25.07 9.41
N THR A 608 13.37 -25.72 10.56
CA THR A 608 14.35 -26.79 10.80
C THR A 608 13.66 -27.93 11.56
N PRO A 609 13.80 -29.20 11.13
CA PRO A 609 13.22 -30.33 11.86
C PRO A 609 13.67 -30.39 13.33
N VAL A 610 12.78 -30.80 14.22
CA VAL A 610 13.09 -30.99 15.65
C VAL A 610 14.18 -32.05 15.79
N GLY A 611 15.26 -31.70 16.49
CA GLY A 611 16.45 -32.54 16.64
C GLY A 611 17.61 -32.20 15.68
N GLU A 612 17.37 -31.40 14.65
CA GLU A 612 18.44 -30.84 13.81
C GLU A 612 19.03 -29.54 14.37
N ALA A 613 20.26 -29.22 13.97
CA ALA A 613 20.97 -28.03 14.44
C ALA A 613 20.44 -26.75 13.78
N LEU A 614 19.97 -25.81 14.62
CA LEU A 614 19.54 -24.49 14.17
C LEU A 614 20.72 -23.64 13.66
N PRO A 615 20.51 -22.76 12.65
CA PRO A 615 21.52 -21.79 12.24
C PRO A 615 21.93 -20.84 13.38
N PRO A 616 23.18 -20.33 13.40
CA PRO A 616 23.62 -19.40 14.44
C PRO A 616 22.90 -18.04 14.33
N GLY A 617 22.61 -17.44 15.50
CA GLY A 617 21.98 -16.11 15.58
C GLY A 617 20.50 -16.08 15.19
N VAL A 618 19.79 -17.19 15.36
CA VAL A 618 18.33 -17.25 15.18
C VAL A 618 17.56 -16.86 16.43
N GLU A 619 16.40 -16.26 16.21
CA GLU A 619 15.31 -16.06 17.14
C GLU A 619 14.25 -17.11 16.81
N ILE A 620 13.81 -17.91 17.79
CA ILE A 620 12.75 -18.91 17.59
C ILE A 620 11.41 -18.18 17.55
N LEU A 621 10.63 -18.41 16.50
CA LEU A 621 9.29 -17.85 16.31
C LEU A 621 8.19 -18.79 16.78
N GLY A 622 8.45 -20.10 16.79
CA GLY A 622 7.50 -21.11 17.21
C GLY A 622 8.07 -22.50 17.00
N GLN A 623 7.50 -23.49 17.66
CA GLN A 623 7.89 -24.88 17.54
C GLN A 623 6.65 -25.76 17.67
N ASP A 624 6.57 -26.79 16.82
CA ASP A 624 5.62 -27.89 16.93
C ASP A 624 6.36 -29.22 17.19
N ALA A 625 5.67 -30.35 17.09
CA ALA A 625 6.23 -31.68 17.35
C ALA A 625 7.27 -32.14 16.30
N ALA A 626 7.31 -31.53 15.11
CA ALA A 626 8.15 -31.92 13.99
C ALA A 626 9.12 -30.81 13.55
N VAL A 627 8.78 -29.53 13.70
CA VAL A 627 9.52 -28.39 13.15
C VAL A 627 9.69 -27.24 14.15
N VAL A 628 10.88 -26.64 14.14
CA VAL A 628 11.18 -25.33 14.75
C VAL A 628 11.14 -24.26 13.66
N THR A 629 10.26 -23.28 13.80
CA THR A 629 10.21 -22.07 12.97
C THR A 629 11.04 -20.97 13.61
N TRP A 630 11.92 -20.32 12.83
CA TRP A 630 12.86 -19.32 13.31
C TRP A 630 13.00 -18.13 12.36
N GLN A 631 13.58 -17.03 12.83
CA GLN A 631 14.05 -15.91 12.02
C GLN A 631 15.48 -15.48 12.40
N ARG A 632 16.25 -14.94 11.46
CA ARG A 632 17.57 -14.33 11.74
C ARG A 632 17.83 -13.10 10.88
N GLN A 633 18.64 -12.18 11.38
CA GLN A 633 19.16 -11.08 10.56
C GLN A 633 20.30 -11.58 9.67
N ALA A 634 20.18 -11.38 8.36
CA ALA A 634 21.15 -11.79 7.34
C ALA A 634 21.87 -10.59 6.68
N GLY A 635 21.83 -9.41 7.32
CA GLY A 635 22.45 -8.18 6.81
C GLY A 635 21.78 -7.63 5.56
N PHE A 636 22.47 -6.74 4.84
CA PHE A 636 21.99 -6.22 3.56
C PHE A 636 22.30 -7.20 2.42
N SER A 637 21.33 -7.49 1.56
CA SER A 637 21.62 -8.18 0.31
C SER A 637 22.19 -7.22 -0.74
N ARG A 638 23.05 -7.75 -1.64
CA ARG A 638 23.51 -7.09 -2.86
C ARG A 638 22.39 -7.01 -3.92
N ASP A 639 21.29 -6.37 -3.56
CA ASP A 639 20.13 -6.10 -4.41
C ASP A 639 20.45 -4.88 -5.29
N PRO A 640 20.39 -4.99 -6.64
CA PRO A 640 20.62 -3.84 -7.53
C PRO A 640 19.53 -2.77 -7.40
N TYR A 641 18.41 -3.04 -6.73
CA TYR A 641 17.30 -2.11 -6.52
C TYR A 641 17.27 -1.50 -5.10
N ALA A 642 18.40 -1.57 -4.38
CA ALA A 642 18.57 -1.02 -3.04
C ALA A 642 18.84 0.50 -3.07
N HIS A 643 17.78 1.30 -2.99
CA HIS A 643 17.83 2.76 -3.07
C HIS A 643 17.02 3.45 -1.94
N PRO A 644 17.44 3.30 -0.66
CA PRO A 644 16.73 3.90 0.46
C PRO A 644 16.76 5.43 0.47
N GLU A 645 17.69 6.08 -0.24
CA GLU A 645 17.72 7.51 -0.44
C GLU A 645 16.46 8.02 -1.17
N TRP A 646 15.91 7.24 -2.10
CA TRP A 646 14.66 7.61 -2.79
C TRP A 646 13.46 7.50 -1.86
N ALA A 647 13.37 6.41 -1.09
CA ALA A 647 12.30 6.19 -0.14
C ALA A 647 12.31 7.25 0.98
N ALA A 648 13.47 7.48 1.60
CA ALA A 648 13.65 8.49 2.65
C ALA A 648 13.27 9.91 2.17
N TYR A 649 13.65 10.29 0.94
CA TYR A 649 13.27 11.58 0.37
C TYR A 649 11.74 11.70 0.16
N VAL A 650 11.12 10.68 -0.42
CA VAL A 650 9.66 10.63 -0.65
C VAL A 650 8.88 10.65 0.67
N TRP A 651 9.36 9.95 1.69
CA TRP A 651 8.74 9.91 3.02
C TRP A 651 8.92 11.22 3.79
N SER A 652 10.08 11.88 3.67
CA SER A 652 10.32 13.22 4.22
C SER A 652 9.36 14.25 3.61
N GLY A 653 9.26 14.30 2.28
CA GLY A 653 8.29 15.16 1.59
C GLY A 653 6.84 14.85 1.97
N ALA A 654 6.52 13.57 2.18
CA ALA A 654 5.19 13.15 2.63
C ALA A 654 4.89 13.60 4.07
N ARG A 655 5.82 13.50 5.03
CA ARG A 655 5.64 14.00 6.39
C ARG A 655 5.56 15.52 6.44
N ALA A 656 6.39 16.24 5.69
CA ALA A 656 6.30 17.69 5.60
C ALA A 656 4.90 18.13 5.07
N ALA A 657 4.41 17.48 4.00
CA ALA A 657 3.06 17.72 3.47
C ALA A 657 1.91 17.19 4.34
N LEU A 658 2.20 16.51 5.46
CA LEU A 658 1.21 16.19 6.50
C LEU A 658 0.95 17.41 7.43
N LEU A 659 1.92 18.34 7.48
CA LEU A 659 1.91 19.50 8.35
C LEU A 659 1.57 20.79 7.58
N ASP A 660 2.24 21.06 6.45
CA ASP A 660 1.98 22.18 5.54
C ASP A 660 1.94 21.70 4.09
N MET A 661 0.77 21.75 3.47
CA MET A 661 0.59 21.50 2.05
C MET A 661 -0.10 22.69 1.37
N LYS A 662 0.55 23.22 0.34
CA LYS A 662 0.05 24.33 -0.48
C LYS A 662 -0.52 23.80 -1.80
N TYR A 663 -1.77 24.15 -2.10
CA TYR A 663 -2.41 23.91 -3.39
C TYR A 663 -2.02 25.05 -4.34
N ARG A 664 -1.61 24.73 -5.57
CA ARG A 664 -1.11 25.74 -6.51
C ARG A 664 -1.79 25.65 -7.87
N GLN A 665 -2.08 26.82 -8.44
CA GLN A 665 -2.48 26.98 -9.83
C GLN A 665 -1.39 27.79 -10.55
N GLY A 666 -0.55 27.11 -11.32
CA GLY A 666 0.68 27.70 -11.85
C GLY A 666 1.64 28.08 -10.70
N ARG A 667 1.86 29.39 -10.50
CA ARG A 667 2.72 29.91 -9.41
C ARG A 667 1.94 30.32 -8.17
N GLU A 668 0.65 30.64 -8.31
CA GLU A 668 -0.22 31.12 -7.24
C GLU A 668 -0.57 30.02 -6.24
N VAL A 669 -0.77 30.37 -4.96
CA VAL A 669 -1.27 29.45 -3.93
C VAL A 669 -2.76 29.68 -3.78
N VAL A 670 -3.56 28.71 -4.19
CA VAL A 670 -5.04 28.79 -4.23
C VAL A 670 -5.71 28.14 -3.02
N GLY A 671 -4.93 27.60 -2.09
CA GLY A 671 -5.42 27.01 -0.85
C GLY A 671 -4.32 26.31 -0.06
N VAL A 672 -4.64 25.88 1.16
CA VAL A 672 -3.74 25.21 2.09
C VAL A 672 -4.45 24.06 2.83
N ALA A 673 -3.67 23.08 3.31
CA ALA A 673 -4.14 21.99 4.18
C ALA A 673 -2.97 21.37 4.97
N GLY A 674 -3.30 20.54 5.96
CA GLY A 674 -2.33 19.89 6.86
C GLY A 674 -2.44 20.43 8.28
N ALA A 675 -1.84 19.73 9.24
CA ALA A 675 -2.07 19.96 10.66
C ALA A 675 -1.84 21.41 11.13
N LEU A 676 -0.85 22.11 10.57
CA LEU A 676 -0.54 23.50 10.97
C LEU A 676 -1.59 24.52 10.50
N HIS A 677 -2.46 24.13 9.56
CA HIS A 677 -3.60 24.94 9.11
C HIS A 677 -4.89 24.60 9.87
N ALA A 678 -4.86 23.67 10.82
CA ALA A 678 -5.93 23.44 11.79
C ALA A 678 -5.58 24.16 13.12
N ARG A 679 -6.60 24.47 13.92
CA ARG A 679 -6.41 25.17 15.21
C ARG A 679 -5.56 24.32 16.17
N PRO A 680 -4.67 24.92 16.99
CA PRO A 680 -3.99 24.20 18.07
C PRO A 680 -4.96 23.41 18.94
N GLY A 681 -4.56 22.20 19.35
CA GLY A 681 -5.37 21.29 20.16
C GLY A 681 -6.58 20.63 19.47
N THR A 682 -6.71 20.76 18.14
CA THR A 682 -7.73 20.03 17.37
C THR A 682 -7.24 18.72 16.75
N VAL A 683 -5.92 18.46 16.74
CA VAL A 683 -5.38 17.23 16.16
C VAL A 683 -5.47 16.10 17.18
N VAL A 684 -6.20 15.04 16.84
CA VAL A 684 -6.40 13.85 17.68
C VAL A 684 -5.37 12.77 17.33
N TYR A 685 -5.19 12.48 16.03
CA TYR A 685 -4.37 11.36 15.58
C TYR A 685 -3.68 11.62 14.24
N PHE A 686 -2.46 11.11 14.10
CA PHE A 686 -1.75 10.97 12.84
C PHE A 686 -1.64 9.50 12.45
N GLY A 687 -2.01 9.17 11.21
CA GLY A 687 -2.04 7.81 10.68
C GLY A 687 -1.27 7.68 9.37
N THR A 688 0.07 7.78 9.43
CA THR A 688 1.00 7.78 8.29
C THR A 688 0.78 8.90 7.27
N ASP A 689 -0.29 8.81 6.46
CA ASP A 689 -0.72 9.80 5.47
C ASP A 689 -2.12 10.38 5.74
N GLY A 690 -2.78 9.95 6.81
CA GLY A 690 -4.03 10.53 7.33
C GLY A 690 -3.89 11.33 8.62
N ILE A 691 -4.90 12.16 8.92
CA ILE A 691 -5.03 13.00 10.13
C ILE A 691 -6.48 12.90 10.63
N ALA A 692 -6.67 12.72 11.94
CA ALA A 692 -7.97 12.92 12.58
C ALA A 692 -7.99 14.22 13.40
N LEU A 693 -9.09 14.96 13.27
CA LEU A 693 -9.31 16.26 13.89
C LEU A 693 -10.60 16.28 14.72
N THR A 694 -10.71 17.23 15.65
CA THR A 694 -11.93 17.48 16.43
C THR A 694 -12.99 18.29 15.67
N GLU A 695 -12.65 18.82 14.49
CA GLU A 695 -13.55 19.64 13.67
C GLU A 695 -13.30 19.48 12.17
N ARG A 696 -14.32 19.80 11.36
CA ARG A 696 -14.23 19.74 9.90
C ARG A 696 -13.45 20.96 9.38
N GLN A 697 -12.48 20.73 8.49
CA GLN A 697 -11.67 21.76 7.86
C GLN A 697 -12.15 22.01 6.41
N PRO A 698 -12.17 23.27 5.93
CA PRO A 698 -12.55 23.62 4.56
C PRO A 698 -11.39 23.41 3.57
N TRP A 699 -10.65 22.31 3.71
CA TRP A 699 -9.50 22.00 2.86
C TRP A 699 -9.93 21.64 1.43
N PRO A 700 -9.28 22.18 0.38
CA PRO A 700 -9.62 21.84 -1.00
C PRO A 700 -9.45 20.36 -1.31
N TYR A 701 -10.41 19.78 -2.04
CA TYR A 701 -10.30 18.43 -2.59
C TYR A 701 -10.61 18.46 -4.09
N ARG A 702 -9.66 18.04 -4.93
CA ARG A 702 -9.77 18.07 -6.40
C ARG A 702 -9.60 16.67 -7.02
N GLY A 703 -9.57 15.63 -6.19
CA GLY A 703 -9.24 14.26 -6.61
C GLY A 703 -7.78 14.05 -7.02
N GLU A 704 -6.88 15.00 -6.77
CA GLU A 704 -5.47 14.88 -7.18
C GLU A 704 -4.59 14.16 -6.13
N PRO A 705 -3.47 13.54 -6.55
CA PRO A 705 -2.49 12.98 -5.64
C PRO A 705 -1.98 13.97 -4.58
N GLY A 706 -2.17 13.57 -3.33
CA GLY A 706 -1.86 14.21 -2.07
C GLY A 706 -2.97 15.09 -1.50
N ASP A 707 -4.08 15.30 -2.20
CA ASP A 707 -5.24 16.05 -1.68
C ASP A 707 -5.87 15.30 -0.49
N TYR A 708 -6.34 16.05 0.52
CA TYR A 708 -6.99 15.50 1.72
C TYR A 708 -8.45 15.14 1.41
N LEU A 709 -8.76 13.84 1.39
CA LEU A 709 -10.12 13.32 1.26
C LEU A 709 -10.71 13.15 2.66
N LEU A 710 -11.85 13.79 2.93
CA LEU A 710 -12.69 13.47 4.10
C LEU A 710 -13.15 12.01 4.00
N LYS A 711 -12.85 11.21 5.02
CA LYS A 711 -13.17 9.77 5.06
C LYS A 711 -14.08 9.33 6.20
N GLY A 712 -14.10 10.07 7.30
CA GLY A 712 -14.98 9.77 8.42
C GLY A 712 -15.40 11.04 9.15
N HIS A 713 -16.60 11.01 9.69
CA HIS A 713 -17.15 12.05 10.55
C HIS A 713 -18.06 11.37 11.57
N LEU A 714 -17.60 11.25 12.81
CA LEU A 714 -18.38 10.82 13.96
C LEU A 714 -18.84 12.07 14.71
N THR A 715 -20.14 12.29 14.83
CA THR A 715 -20.70 13.44 15.56
C THR A 715 -20.49 13.26 17.07
N GLY A 716 -20.06 14.32 17.76
CA GLY A 716 -19.83 14.28 19.21
C GLY A 716 -21.07 14.53 20.07
N PRO A 717 -20.92 14.43 21.42
CA PRO A 717 -19.67 14.19 22.14
C PRO A 717 -19.16 12.74 22.01
N VAL A 718 -17.84 12.58 21.86
CA VAL A 718 -17.16 11.27 21.79
C VAL A 718 -16.04 11.24 22.84
N PRO A 719 -15.95 10.23 23.72
CA PRO A 719 -14.83 10.09 24.64
C PRO A 719 -13.48 10.03 23.90
N HIS A 720 -12.47 10.75 24.39
CA HIS A 720 -11.16 10.73 23.78
C HIS A 720 -10.55 9.30 23.83
N PRO A 721 -10.13 8.71 22.70
CA PRO A 721 -9.52 7.38 22.71
C PRO A 721 -8.19 7.42 23.48
N THR A 722 -7.98 6.48 24.41
CA THR A 722 -6.73 6.36 25.18
C THR A 722 -5.73 5.41 24.53
N SER A 723 -6.16 4.63 23.54
CA SER A 723 -5.31 3.72 22.75
C SER A 723 -5.55 3.86 21.25
N GLN A 724 -4.57 3.40 20.44
CA GLN A 724 -4.72 3.34 18.99
C GLN A 724 -5.87 2.40 18.58
N GLU A 725 -6.11 1.30 19.31
CA GLU A 725 -7.22 0.38 19.05
C GLU A 725 -8.58 1.07 19.20
N GLN A 726 -8.79 1.80 20.30
CA GLN A 726 -10.00 2.59 20.52
C GLN A 726 -10.19 3.65 19.44
N TYR A 727 -9.13 4.35 19.04
CA TYR A 727 -9.19 5.29 17.92
C TYR A 727 -9.62 4.59 16.62
N LEU A 728 -9.09 3.40 16.32
CA LEU A 728 -9.46 2.65 15.12
C LEU A 728 -10.93 2.22 15.13
N ALA A 729 -11.49 1.87 16.30
CA ALA A 729 -12.92 1.58 16.46
C ALA A 729 -13.80 2.83 16.21
N LEU A 730 -13.50 3.95 16.88
CA LEU A 730 -14.20 5.23 16.67
C LEU A 730 -14.12 5.71 15.22
N ARG A 731 -12.96 5.55 14.57
CA ARG A 731 -12.76 5.86 13.16
C ARG A 731 -13.67 5.02 12.26
N THR A 732 -13.85 3.73 12.54
CA THR A 732 -14.77 2.86 11.79
C THR A 732 -16.22 3.34 11.94
N GLN A 733 -16.64 3.73 13.15
CA GLN A 733 -17.96 4.32 13.39
C GLN A 733 -18.15 5.63 12.60
N GLY A 734 -17.16 6.53 12.63
CA GLY A 734 -17.21 7.80 11.87
C GLY A 734 -17.22 7.62 10.35
N ARG A 735 -16.61 6.55 9.82
CA ARG A 735 -16.72 6.18 8.40
C ARG A 735 -18.14 5.72 8.06
N ALA A 736 -18.75 4.89 8.91
CA ALA A 736 -20.11 4.40 8.72
C ALA A 736 -21.16 5.54 8.85
N GLU A 737 -20.97 6.48 9.77
CA GLU A 737 -21.82 7.68 9.88
C GLU A 737 -21.69 8.60 8.66
N LEU A 738 -20.47 8.84 8.17
CA LEU A 738 -20.26 9.61 6.95
C LEU A 738 -20.88 8.91 5.72
N ALA A 739 -20.78 7.59 5.62
CA ALA A 739 -21.38 6.84 4.51
C ALA A 739 -22.92 6.96 4.49
N ARG A 740 -23.59 6.84 5.65
CA ARG A 740 -25.04 7.05 5.76
C ARG A 740 -25.44 8.47 5.36
N THR A 741 -24.80 9.48 5.97
CA THR A 741 -25.13 10.89 5.74
C THR A 741 -24.71 11.44 4.38
N ALA A 742 -23.83 10.73 3.66
CA ALA A 742 -23.50 11.01 2.26
C ALA A 742 -24.46 10.33 1.26
N GLY A 743 -25.18 9.28 1.67
CA GLY A 743 -26.26 8.68 0.87
C GLY A 743 -27.56 9.49 0.87
N ASP A 744 -27.73 10.40 1.84
CA ASP A 744 -28.85 11.33 1.95
C ASP A 744 -28.63 12.66 1.17
N ARG A 745 -27.73 12.68 0.17
CA ARG A 745 -27.37 13.85 -0.65
C ARG A 745 -27.09 13.52 -2.11
#